data_AF-A0A168JZA8-F1
#
_entry.id   AF-A0A168JZA8-F1
#
_cell.length_a   1.000
_cell.length_b   1.000
_cell.length_c   1.000
_cell.angle_alpha   90.00
_cell.angle_beta   90.00
_cell.angle_gamma   90.00
#
_symmetry.space_group_name_H-M   'P 1'
#
loop_
_entity.id
_entity.type
_entity.pdbx_description
1 polymer ?
#
loop_
_entity_poly.entity_id
_entity_poly.type
_entity_poly.pdbx_seq_one_letter_code
_entity_poly.pdbx_strand_id
1 'polypeptide(L)'
;MTALTSANGIIALLDEKQPELKVYALQQLNTLVDEFWAEISDSIAKIEILYEDASFTQRELAALVASKVYYNLGELDDSLTFALGAGQAFDLSESSEYVTTIISKCIDKYIHLRSSPETPEEIDPRLQDIVERMFQRCAEDCEYEQAIGIALESRRLDIVKSIIQKGDASKLLSYVLDVCMTLVQNLEFRNEVLRLLVDLYKTLENPDYISISQCLVHLNDTTSCADMLKSLVDKKDELMAYQISFDLEENATQEFLSKVSAELPAEPETTEKTEGAAEEEKIKSILSGEESIRLHLEFLYRNNHTDLLILKNTKNALESRNSIYHSAVTFANAFMQAGTTSDEFLRQNLDWLSRATNWSKFSATAALGVIHKGQLAQSMNLLAPYLPQEGVSGNSSYSEGGSLYALGLINANHGAEVLNFLKKALKDTSDDVIQHGACLGLGVAGMATANEAIYEDLKNVLYGDNAVGGEAAGLSMGLIMLGTGNEEAIEDMLQYAHETQHEKIIRGLAIGIPFIMYGKEEQADDLIKKMLEDKDPVIRYGGIYTIAMAYSGTGNNKAIRRLLHVAVSDVNDDVRRAAVTSLGFVLLRNPKQVPRIVQLLAESYNPHVRYGATLALGISCAGTGYLDALELLEPMTKDPVDFVRQGAFMSQAMILIQQTENTNPKVAGVRKLYEKIISDKHEDPMAKFGAVLAQGILDAGGRNVTISLLSRTGHANMPAIVGMAVFTQFWYWYPLTHMLSLAFTPTAIIGLNKNLDTPRFEFVSNAKASLFAYPPALKPPSATVVEKVATAVLSTTAKAKARAKKIEKEKGDQMDIDDDKPASLKDEEMAEDDKKEEQRKQKKKKEENFEILENMARVVPAQLKHIAFKEDSRYTPCVMGYSSIAY
;
A
#
# COMPACT_ATOMS: atom_id res chain seq x y z
N MET A 1 13.22 49.40 -48.85
CA MET A 1 14.52 49.05 -48.26
C MET A 1 14.99 47.78 -48.92
N THR A 2 16.16 47.81 -49.56
CA THR A 2 16.82 46.64 -50.14
C THR A 2 17.10 45.63 -49.03
N ALA A 3 16.68 44.38 -49.18
CA ALA A 3 17.10 43.29 -48.30
C ALA A 3 18.63 43.26 -48.29
N LEU A 4 19.25 43.41 -47.12
CA LEU A 4 20.69 43.24 -46.98
C LEU A 4 21.06 41.84 -47.45
N THR A 5 22.12 41.72 -48.25
CA THR A 5 22.60 40.42 -48.77
C THR A 5 23.72 39.81 -47.94
N SER A 6 24.34 40.57 -47.02
CA SER A 6 25.41 40.10 -46.12
C SER A 6 25.63 41.09 -44.97
N ALA A 7 26.02 40.59 -43.80
CA ALA A 7 26.38 41.36 -42.60
C ALA A 7 27.85 41.83 -42.59
N ASN A 8 28.69 41.39 -43.54
CA ASN A 8 30.12 41.72 -43.60
C ASN A 8 30.43 43.22 -43.57
N GLY A 9 29.59 44.05 -44.20
CA GLY A 9 29.75 45.51 -44.18
C GLY A 9 29.57 46.12 -42.78
N ILE A 10 28.77 45.48 -41.93
CA ILE A 10 28.52 45.90 -40.55
C ILE A 10 29.60 45.34 -39.63
N ILE A 11 30.06 44.11 -39.88
CA ILE A 11 31.20 43.50 -39.17
C ILE A 11 32.48 44.32 -39.36
N ALA A 12 32.72 44.85 -40.56
CA ALA A 12 33.87 45.71 -40.84
C ALA A 12 33.87 47.02 -40.01
N LEU A 13 32.71 47.50 -39.59
CA LEU A 13 32.59 48.68 -38.72
C LEU A 13 33.07 48.40 -37.28
N LEU A 14 33.18 47.13 -36.87
CA LEU A 14 33.76 46.75 -35.57
C LEU A 14 35.28 46.94 -35.53
N ASP A 15 35.95 46.93 -36.69
CA ASP A 15 37.40 47.11 -36.81
C ASP A 15 37.83 48.59 -36.73
N GLU A 16 36.88 49.52 -36.85
CA GLU A 16 37.14 50.95 -36.78
C GLU A 16 37.45 51.44 -35.36
N LYS A 17 38.31 52.46 -35.24
CA LYS A 17 38.79 52.95 -33.92
C LYS A 17 37.76 53.82 -33.18
N GLN A 18 36.75 54.34 -33.87
CA GLN A 18 35.77 55.25 -33.28
C GLN A 18 34.70 54.49 -32.48
N PRO A 19 34.46 54.84 -31.20
CA PRO A 19 33.49 54.12 -30.36
C PRO A 19 32.05 54.27 -30.86
N GLU A 20 31.70 55.40 -31.49
CA GLU A 20 30.37 55.65 -32.04
C GLU A 20 30.02 54.71 -33.21
N LEU A 21 31.02 54.35 -34.05
CA LEU A 21 30.85 53.41 -35.15
C LEU A 21 30.65 51.98 -34.64
N LYS A 22 31.37 51.60 -33.57
CA LYS A 22 31.19 50.29 -32.91
C LYS A 22 29.81 50.15 -32.27
N VAL A 23 29.31 51.21 -31.63
CA VAL A 23 27.95 51.26 -31.09
C VAL A 23 26.89 51.08 -32.19
N TYR A 24 27.02 51.82 -33.30
CA TYR A 24 26.11 51.69 -34.43
C TYR A 24 26.16 50.27 -35.05
N ALA A 25 27.36 49.69 -35.17
CA ALA A 25 27.55 48.33 -35.64
C ALA A 25 26.83 47.31 -34.75
N LEU A 26 26.99 47.41 -33.43
CA LEU A 26 26.34 46.50 -32.47
C LEU A 26 24.81 46.62 -32.48
N GLN A 27 24.27 47.83 -32.63
CA GLN A 27 22.81 48.04 -32.75
C GLN A 27 22.23 47.40 -34.02
N GLN A 28 22.90 47.55 -35.15
CA GLN A 28 22.49 46.93 -36.41
C GLN A 28 22.67 45.40 -36.38
N LEU A 29 23.76 44.92 -35.75
CA LEU A 29 23.97 43.49 -35.57
C LEU A 29 22.85 42.86 -34.73
N ASN A 30 22.43 43.48 -33.63
CA ASN A 30 21.34 42.96 -32.80
C ASN A 30 20.03 42.72 -33.58
N THR A 31 19.71 43.55 -34.57
CA THR A 31 18.51 43.38 -35.42
C THR A 31 18.67 42.31 -36.50
N LEU A 32 19.91 41.96 -36.85
CA LEU A 32 20.25 41.07 -37.97
C LEU A 32 20.78 39.71 -37.52
N VAL A 33 20.98 39.48 -36.21
CA VAL A 33 21.55 38.23 -35.69
C VAL A 33 20.73 37.03 -36.13
N ASP A 34 19.40 37.11 -36.09
CA ASP A 34 18.53 35.97 -36.39
C ASP A 34 18.62 35.53 -37.88
N GLU A 35 18.94 36.47 -38.77
CA GLU A 35 19.06 36.21 -40.22
C GLU A 35 20.50 35.87 -40.65
N PHE A 36 21.51 36.48 -40.03
CA PHE A 36 22.92 36.41 -40.47
C PHE A 36 23.89 35.84 -39.42
N TRP A 37 23.40 35.06 -38.44
CA TRP A 37 24.22 34.50 -37.36
C TRP A 37 25.46 33.75 -37.86
N ALA A 38 25.38 33.04 -38.99
CA ALA A 38 26.51 32.27 -39.54
C ALA A 38 27.68 33.14 -40.03
N GLU A 39 27.41 34.37 -40.49
CA GLU A 39 28.47 35.32 -40.86
C GLU A 39 29.05 36.02 -39.62
N ILE A 40 28.21 36.23 -38.60
CA ILE A 40 28.59 36.91 -37.36
C ILE A 40 29.41 35.98 -36.45
N SER A 41 29.14 34.67 -36.45
CA SER A 41 29.87 33.66 -35.67
C SER A 41 31.35 33.61 -36.02
N ASP A 42 31.72 33.80 -37.29
CA ASP A 42 33.12 33.82 -37.73
C ASP A 42 33.93 34.97 -37.11
N SER A 43 33.22 36.02 -36.64
CA SER A 43 33.82 37.22 -36.04
C SER A 43 33.47 37.41 -34.56
N ILE A 44 32.98 36.37 -33.87
CA ILE A 44 32.50 36.46 -32.49
C ILE A 44 33.57 36.93 -31.51
N ALA A 45 34.82 36.51 -31.71
CA ALA A 45 35.97 36.91 -30.89
C ALA A 45 36.15 38.44 -30.83
N LYS A 46 35.77 39.17 -31.89
CA LYS A 46 35.83 40.63 -31.88
C LYS A 46 34.78 41.23 -30.94
N ILE A 47 33.61 40.61 -30.84
CA ILE A 47 32.52 41.01 -29.95
C ILE A 47 32.88 40.69 -28.50
N GLU A 48 33.54 39.56 -28.24
CA GLU A 48 34.07 39.19 -26.92
C GLU A 48 35.11 40.21 -26.42
N ILE A 49 36.06 40.62 -27.28
CA ILE A 49 37.06 41.64 -26.92
C ILE A 49 36.39 42.97 -26.53
N LEU A 50 35.32 43.35 -27.24
CA LEU A 50 34.54 44.56 -26.90
C LEU A 50 33.77 44.41 -25.59
N TYR A 51 33.36 43.20 -25.24
CA TYR A 51 32.77 42.91 -23.95
C TYR A 51 33.81 42.90 -22.83
N GLU A 52 35.02 42.40 -23.05
CA GLU A 52 36.08 42.39 -22.03
C GLU A 52 36.63 43.78 -21.71
N ASP A 53 36.54 44.73 -22.64
CA ASP A 53 37.02 46.11 -22.46
C ASP A 53 36.13 46.90 -21.48
N ALA A 54 36.64 47.11 -20.27
CA ALA A 54 35.98 47.87 -19.22
C ALA A 54 35.80 49.37 -19.53
N SER A 55 36.49 49.90 -20.55
CA SER A 55 36.39 51.31 -20.95
C SER A 55 35.24 51.59 -21.93
N PHE A 56 34.60 50.55 -22.46
CA PHE A 56 33.54 50.66 -23.45
C PHE A 56 32.16 50.88 -22.80
N THR A 57 31.45 51.93 -23.22
CA THR A 57 30.19 52.38 -22.60
C THR A 57 28.99 51.48 -22.87
N GLN A 58 28.99 50.70 -23.96
CA GLN A 58 27.87 49.81 -24.34
C GLN A 58 28.26 48.32 -24.29
N ARG A 59 29.02 47.94 -23.25
CA ARG A 59 29.42 46.55 -22.99
C ARG A 59 28.23 45.59 -22.92
N GLU A 60 27.11 46.04 -22.37
CA GLU A 60 25.87 45.26 -22.24
C GLU A 60 25.28 44.84 -23.60
N LEU A 61 25.39 45.72 -24.60
CA LEU A 61 24.85 45.46 -25.94
C LEU A 61 25.76 44.50 -26.73
N ALA A 62 27.08 44.58 -26.52
CA ALA A 62 28.03 43.59 -27.04
C ALA A 62 27.77 42.19 -26.46
N ALA A 63 27.52 42.11 -25.16
CA ALA A 63 27.20 40.86 -24.48
C ALA A 63 25.89 40.23 -25.01
N LEU A 64 24.87 41.06 -25.25
CA LEU A 64 23.59 40.59 -25.81
C LEU A 64 23.74 40.03 -27.23
N VAL A 65 24.50 40.70 -28.08
CA VAL A 65 24.77 40.23 -29.46
C VAL A 65 25.57 38.93 -29.43
N ALA A 66 26.62 38.84 -28.60
CA ALA A 66 27.39 37.60 -28.43
C ALA A 66 26.49 36.45 -27.98
N SER A 67 25.64 36.70 -26.99
CA SER A 67 24.73 35.69 -26.46
C SER A 67 23.74 35.15 -27.50
N LYS A 68 23.14 36.02 -28.34
CA LYS A 68 22.26 35.58 -29.45
C LYS A 68 23.00 34.76 -30.51
N VAL A 69 24.27 35.04 -30.77
CA VAL A 69 25.07 34.27 -31.73
C VAL A 69 25.38 32.88 -31.14
N TYR A 70 25.78 32.79 -29.87
CA TYR A 70 25.99 31.51 -29.18
C TYR A 70 24.72 30.67 -29.07
N TYR A 71 23.56 31.32 -28.90
CA TYR A 71 22.27 30.65 -28.94
C TYR A 71 22.04 29.94 -30.29
N ASN A 72 22.28 30.64 -31.41
CA ASN A 72 22.12 30.07 -32.74
C ASN A 72 23.21 29.02 -33.09
N LEU A 73 24.39 29.12 -32.49
CA LEU A 73 25.45 28.09 -32.56
C LEU A 73 25.10 26.82 -31.77
N GLY A 74 24.15 26.90 -30.83
CA GLY A 74 23.76 25.80 -29.94
C GLY A 74 24.59 25.70 -28.66
N GLU A 75 25.53 26.61 -28.43
CA GLU A 75 26.37 26.68 -27.22
C GLU A 75 25.66 27.49 -26.13
N LEU A 76 24.68 26.85 -25.47
CA LEU A 76 23.79 27.51 -24.52
C LEU A 76 24.48 27.96 -23.21
N ASP A 77 25.56 27.31 -22.80
CA ASP A 77 26.27 27.66 -21.57
C ASP A 77 27.06 28.97 -21.71
N ASP A 78 27.69 29.19 -22.86
CA ASP A 78 28.36 30.45 -23.20
C ASP A 78 27.35 31.55 -23.53
N SER A 79 26.25 31.20 -24.21
CA SER A 79 25.14 32.13 -24.40
C SER A 79 24.63 32.67 -23.06
N LEU A 80 24.48 31.82 -22.04
CA LEU A 80 24.04 32.25 -20.71
C LEU A 80 25.04 33.18 -20.01
N THR A 81 26.35 32.93 -20.08
CA THR A 81 27.36 33.80 -19.44
C THR A 81 27.36 35.20 -20.03
N PHE A 82 27.22 35.30 -21.36
CA PHE A 82 27.09 36.58 -22.05
C PHE A 82 25.72 37.24 -21.80
N ALA A 83 24.63 36.47 -21.67
CA ALA A 83 23.32 37.00 -21.28
C ALA A 83 23.34 37.62 -19.87
N LEU A 84 24.00 36.96 -18.91
CA LEU A 84 24.24 37.48 -17.56
C LEU A 84 25.11 38.75 -17.59
N GLY A 85 26.04 38.84 -18.55
CA GLY A 85 26.85 40.03 -18.81
C GLY A 85 26.10 41.21 -19.43
N ALA A 86 24.94 40.97 -20.04
CA ALA A 86 24.10 42.00 -20.67
C ALA A 86 23.25 42.80 -19.66
N GLY A 87 23.07 42.31 -18.43
CA GLY A 87 22.45 43.07 -17.34
C GLY A 87 21.06 43.62 -17.67
N GLN A 88 20.93 44.95 -17.76
CA GLN A 88 19.66 45.63 -18.07
C GLN A 88 19.24 45.52 -19.53
N ALA A 89 20.17 45.23 -20.45
CA ALA A 89 19.86 45.06 -21.87
C ALA A 89 19.12 43.74 -22.15
N PHE A 90 19.19 42.76 -21.24
CA PHE A 90 18.42 41.53 -21.32
C PHE A 90 17.03 41.75 -20.72
N ASP A 91 16.06 42.08 -21.59
CA ASP A 91 14.68 42.29 -21.19
C ASP A 91 13.94 40.95 -21.04
N LEU A 92 13.55 40.64 -19.80
CA LEU A 92 12.79 39.43 -19.49
C LEU A 92 11.35 39.53 -20.01
N SER A 93 10.81 40.73 -20.26
CA SER A 93 9.42 40.91 -20.69
C SER A 93 9.18 40.48 -22.14
N GLU A 94 10.23 40.41 -22.95
CA GLU A 94 10.16 40.03 -24.36
C GLU A 94 9.89 38.53 -24.52
N SER A 95 8.76 38.18 -25.14
CA SER A 95 8.36 36.81 -25.42
C SER A 95 9.05 36.25 -26.68
N SER A 96 10.37 36.34 -26.77
CA SER A 96 11.14 35.77 -27.88
C SER A 96 11.57 34.32 -27.58
N GLU A 97 11.73 33.50 -28.63
CA GLU A 97 12.22 32.12 -28.49
C GLU A 97 13.62 32.06 -27.83
N TYR A 98 14.45 33.05 -28.13
CA TYR A 98 15.75 33.25 -27.48
C TYR A 98 15.61 33.48 -25.97
N VAL A 99 14.82 34.47 -25.54
CA VAL A 99 14.66 34.81 -24.12
C VAL A 99 14.09 33.62 -23.34
N THR A 100 13.06 32.96 -23.86
CA THR A 100 12.48 31.77 -23.22
C THR A 100 13.48 30.64 -23.05
N THR A 101 14.30 30.34 -24.08
CA THR A 101 15.30 29.27 -24.02
C THR A 101 16.42 29.59 -23.02
N ILE A 102 16.90 30.84 -23.01
CA ILE A 102 17.94 31.28 -22.08
C ILE A 102 17.43 31.30 -20.64
N ILE A 103 16.18 31.72 -20.41
CA ILE A 103 15.55 31.63 -19.08
C ILE A 103 15.45 30.16 -18.62
N SER A 104 14.99 29.24 -19.46
CA SER A 104 14.94 27.81 -19.11
C SER A 104 16.31 27.27 -18.73
N LYS A 105 17.34 27.56 -19.54
CA LYS A 105 18.72 27.15 -19.24
C LYS A 105 19.29 27.80 -17.98
N CYS A 106 18.94 29.07 -17.73
CA CYS A 106 19.27 29.81 -16.51
C CYS A 106 18.69 29.12 -15.27
N ILE A 107 17.42 28.74 -15.32
CA ILE A 107 16.72 28.03 -14.25
C ILE A 107 17.36 26.65 -14.02
N ASP A 108 17.58 25.87 -15.08
CA ASP A 108 18.20 24.55 -15.00
C ASP A 108 19.59 24.61 -14.36
N LYS A 109 20.42 25.57 -14.78
CA LYS A 109 21.77 25.77 -14.22
C LYS A 109 21.70 26.21 -12.75
N TYR A 110 20.78 27.11 -12.42
CA TYR A 110 20.57 27.57 -11.05
C TYR A 110 20.14 26.42 -10.12
N ILE A 111 19.19 25.59 -10.57
CA ILE A 111 18.73 24.41 -9.83
C ILE A 111 19.86 23.40 -9.65
N HIS A 112 20.66 23.14 -10.70
CA HIS A 112 21.79 22.21 -10.64
C HIS A 112 22.85 22.66 -9.62
N LEU A 113 23.21 23.95 -9.64
CA LEU A 113 24.18 24.55 -8.71
C LEU A 113 23.69 24.49 -7.25
N ARG A 114 22.38 24.72 -7.01
CA ARG A 114 21.78 24.65 -5.68
C ARG A 114 21.57 23.22 -5.16
N SER A 115 21.36 22.27 -6.06
CA SER A 115 21.04 20.88 -5.69
C SER A 115 22.27 20.03 -5.38
N SER A 116 23.44 20.41 -5.89
CA SER A 116 24.71 19.67 -5.75
C SER A 116 25.36 19.95 -4.39
N PRO A 117 25.47 18.97 -3.48
CA PRO A 117 26.02 19.18 -2.13
C PRO A 117 27.55 19.28 -2.07
N GLU A 118 28.27 18.84 -3.12
CA GLU A 118 29.71 18.56 -3.05
C GLU A 118 30.61 19.77 -3.32
N THR A 119 30.09 20.86 -3.88
CA THR A 119 30.84 22.12 -4.08
C THR A 119 29.89 23.31 -3.92
N PRO A 120 29.98 24.09 -2.84
CA PRO A 120 29.32 25.39 -2.76
C PRO A 120 30.07 26.36 -3.67
N GLU A 121 29.93 26.19 -4.99
CA GLU A 121 30.31 27.25 -5.92
C GLU A 121 29.44 28.47 -5.58
N GLU A 122 30.08 29.61 -5.34
CA GLU A 122 29.37 30.86 -5.10
C GLU A 122 28.48 31.15 -6.31
N ILE A 123 27.17 31.12 -6.10
CA ILE A 123 26.21 31.42 -7.16
C ILE A 123 26.41 32.87 -7.56
N ASP A 124 26.57 33.10 -8.87
CA ASP A 124 26.70 34.45 -9.41
C ASP A 124 25.47 35.28 -8.99
N PRO A 125 25.66 36.43 -8.32
CA PRO A 125 24.56 37.31 -7.92
C PRO A 125 23.64 37.71 -9.08
N ARG A 126 24.18 37.76 -10.31
CA ARG A 126 23.40 38.08 -11.52
C ARG A 126 22.41 36.98 -11.87
N LEU A 127 22.82 35.72 -11.68
CA LEU A 127 21.96 34.56 -11.93
C LEU A 127 20.80 34.55 -10.92
N GLN A 128 21.10 34.86 -9.65
CA GLN A 128 20.08 34.98 -8.61
C GLN A 128 19.09 36.12 -8.90
N ASP A 129 19.57 37.27 -9.35
CA ASP A 129 18.71 38.43 -9.67
C ASP A 129 17.74 38.17 -10.82
N ILE A 130 18.17 37.45 -11.88
CA ILE A 130 17.28 37.04 -12.98
C ILE A 130 16.18 36.11 -12.47
N VAL A 131 16.54 35.14 -11.63
CA VAL A 131 15.58 34.18 -11.06
C VAL A 131 14.60 34.90 -10.11
N GLU A 132 15.05 35.85 -9.30
CA GLU A 132 14.18 36.67 -8.45
C GLU A 132 13.21 37.54 -9.25
N ARG A 133 13.67 38.15 -10.34
CA ARG A 133 12.80 38.88 -11.27
C ARG A 133 11.77 37.97 -11.95
N MET A 134 12.14 36.73 -12.26
CA MET A 134 11.20 35.73 -12.79
C MET A 134 10.13 35.38 -11.76
N PHE A 135 10.50 35.14 -10.50
CA PHE A 135 9.52 34.89 -9.43
C PHE A 135 8.56 36.06 -9.21
N GLN A 136 9.05 37.30 -9.32
CA GLN A 136 8.19 38.48 -9.27
C GLN A 136 7.18 38.48 -10.42
N ARG A 137 7.62 38.18 -11.64
CA ARG A 137 6.73 38.07 -12.80
C ARG A 137 5.68 36.98 -12.63
N CYS A 138 6.06 35.77 -12.23
CA CYS A 138 5.09 34.69 -11.98
C CYS A 138 4.08 35.09 -10.88
N ALA A 139 4.49 35.88 -9.89
CA ALA A 139 3.59 36.40 -8.87
C ALA A 139 2.63 37.48 -9.41
N GLU A 140 3.05 38.28 -10.40
CA GLU A 140 2.21 39.26 -11.10
C GLU A 140 1.22 38.58 -12.06
N ASP A 141 1.67 37.54 -12.77
CA ASP A 141 0.88 36.75 -13.73
C ASP A 141 -0.10 35.77 -13.03
N CYS A 142 -0.10 35.72 -11.70
CA CYS A 142 -0.91 34.82 -10.86
C CYS A 142 -0.62 33.32 -11.08
N GLU A 143 0.56 32.96 -11.59
CA GLU A 143 1.02 31.58 -11.82
C GLU A 143 1.78 31.04 -10.59
N TYR A 144 1.06 30.88 -9.48
CA TYR A 144 1.68 30.50 -8.20
C TYR A 144 2.17 29.05 -8.13
N GLU A 145 1.54 28.10 -8.83
CA GLU A 145 1.91 26.67 -8.81
C GLU A 145 3.28 26.43 -9.45
N GLN A 146 3.55 27.09 -10.57
CA GLN A 146 4.81 27.05 -11.31
C GLN A 146 5.93 27.66 -10.47
N ALA A 147 5.67 28.83 -9.87
CA ALA A 147 6.62 29.51 -9.01
C ALA A 147 6.98 28.66 -7.78
N ILE A 148 6.01 27.97 -7.18
CA ILE A 148 6.25 27.01 -6.08
C ILE A 148 7.08 25.83 -6.57
N GLY A 149 6.78 25.26 -7.75
CA GLY A 149 7.55 24.15 -8.32
C GLY A 149 9.03 24.49 -8.46
N ILE A 150 9.34 25.64 -9.09
CA ILE A 150 10.72 26.11 -9.28
C ILE A 150 11.38 26.46 -7.94
N ALA A 151 10.64 27.02 -6.98
CA ALA A 151 11.15 27.32 -5.65
C ALA A 151 11.52 26.03 -4.87
N LEU A 152 10.73 24.97 -5.02
CA LEU A 152 11.01 23.66 -4.41
C LEU A 152 12.20 22.97 -5.07
N GLU A 153 12.30 23.00 -6.41
CA GLU A 153 13.46 22.45 -7.13
C GLU A 153 14.76 23.18 -6.79
N SER A 154 14.70 24.52 -6.62
CA SER A 154 15.85 25.34 -6.23
C SER A 154 16.12 25.37 -4.72
N ARG A 155 15.36 24.61 -3.91
CA ARG A 155 15.46 24.52 -2.45
C ARG A 155 15.35 25.87 -1.71
N ARG A 156 14.51 26.79 -2.19
CA ARG A 156 14.30 28.13 -1.59
C ARG A 156 12.98 28.23 -0.82
N LEU A 157 13.05 28.02 0.49
CA LEU A 157 11.91 28.09 1.40
C LEU A 157 11.33 29.50 1.54
N ASP A 158 12.18 30.54 1.50
CA ASP A 158 11.74 31.94 1.63
C ASP A 158 10.73 32.33 0.54
N ILE A 159 10.97 31.86 -0.67
CA ILE A 159 10.18 32.19 -1.85
C ILE A 159 8.82 31.47 -1.77
N VAL A 160 8.82 30.20 -1.38
CA VAL A 160 7.60 29.43 -1.10
C VAL A 160 6.73 30.18 -0.07
N LYS A 161 7.31 30.62 1.05
CA LYS A 161 6.61 31.42 2.06
C LYS A 161 6.00 32.70 1.48
N SER A 162 6.79 33.45 0.69
CA SER A 162 6.34 34.72 0.13
C SER A 162 5.21 34.57 -0.90
N ILE A 163 5.22 33.49 -1.69
CA ILE A 163 4.21 33.22 -2.71
C ILE A 163 2.90 32.79 -2.06
N ILE A 164 2.96 31.91 -1.06
CA ILE A 164 1.76 31.43 -0.35
C ILE A 164 1.05 32.58 0.36
N GLN A 165 1.78 33.55 0.91
CA GLN A 165 1.20 34.74 1.52
C GLN A 165 0.51 35.68 0.53
N LYS A 166 0.90 35.66 -0.75
CA LYS A 166 0.31 36.51 -1.80
C LYS A 166 -0.88 35.84 -2.50
N GLY A 167 -0.93 34.52 -2.53
CA GLY A 167 -1.96 33.74 -3.22
C GLY A 167 -3.08 33.19 -2.32
N ASP A 168 -3.89 32.29 -2.88
CA ASP A 168 -4.92 31.53 -2.15
C ASP A 168 -4.27 30.41 -1.31
N ALA A 169 -4.09 30.67 -0.02
CA ALA A 169 -3.30 29.82 0.86
C ALA A 169 -3.82 28.38 0.97
N SER A 170 -5.14 28.16 0.98
CA SER A 170 -5.69 26.80 1.21
C SER A 170 -5.36 25.84 0.05
N LYS A 171 -5.54 26.28 -1.20
CA LYS A 171 -5.23 25.45 -2.37
C LYS A 171 -3.73 25.27 -2.55
N LEU A 172 -2.96 26.35 -2.41
CA LEU A 172 -1.51 26.30 -2.60
C LEU A 172 -0.82 25.42 -1.55
N LEU A 173 -1.28 25.42 -0.30
CA LEU A 173 -0.73 24.55 0.74
C LEU A 173 -1.01 23.06 0.46
N SER A 174 -2.20 22.72 -0.05
CA SER A 174 -2.51 21.34 -0.46
C SER A 174 -1.64 20.87 -1.63
N TYR A 175 -1.38 21.75 -2.60
CA TYR A 175 -0.48 21.48 -3.72
C TYR A 175 0.96 21.29 -3.26
N VAL A 176 1.47 22.18 -2.39
CA VAL A 176 2.84 22.06 -1.85
C VAL A 176 3.00 20.77 -1.07
N LEU A 177 2.00 20.35 -0.30
CA LEU A 177 2.01 19.08 0.43
C LEU A 177 2.08 17.89 -0.53
N ASP A 178 1.27 17.86 -1.58
CA ASP A 178 1.31 16.78 -2.59
C ASP A 178 2.66 16.73 -3.32
N VAL A 179 3.18 17.89 -3.75
CA VAL A 179 4.51 17.99 -4.38
C VAL A 179 5.62 17.55 -3.43
N CYS A 180 5.55 17.95 -2.16
CA CYS A 180 6.52 17.57 -1.13
C CYS A 180 6.54 16.05 -0.91
N MET A 181 5.36 15.40 -0.96
CA MET A 181 5.22 13.97 -0.74
C MET A 181 5.54 13.10 -1.97
N THR A 182 5.51 13.66 -3.19
CA THR A 182 5.69 12.92 -4.44
C THR A 182 7.00 13.21 -5.17
N LEU A 183 7.43 14.47 -5.21
CA LEU A 183 8.55 14.93 -6.05
C LEU A 183 9.83 15.15 -5.24
N VAL A 184 9.74 15.55 -3.97
CA VAL A 184 10.92 15.82 -3.13
C VAL A 184 11.52 14.50 -2.64
N GLN A 185 12.67 14.13 -3.21
CA GLN A 185 13.39 12.89 -2.88
C GLN A 185 14.31 13.01 -1.66
N ASN A 186 14.78 14.23 -1.34
CA ASN A 186 15.70 14.43 -0.22
C ASN A 186 14.91 14.61 1.08
N LEU A 187 15.20 13.74 2.06
CA LEU A 187 14.48 13.69 3.33
C LEU A 187 14.72 14.92 4.21
N GLU A 188 15.93 15.48 4.24
CA GLU A 188 16.23 16.68 5.04
C GLU A 188 15.45 17.87 4.52
N PHE A 189 15.51 18.12 3.22
CA PHE A 189 14.77 19.21 2.59
C PHE A 189 13.25 19.02 2.72
N ARG A 190 12.75 17.78 2.58
CA ARG A 190 11.34 17.45 2.81
C ARG A 190 10.90 17.84 4.22
N ASN A 191 11.71 17.53 5.23
CA ASN A 191 11.42 17.89 6.62
C ASN A 191 11.42 19.41 6.84
N GLU A 192 12.31 20.16 6.18
CA GLU A 192 12.31 21.62 6.26
C GLU A 192 11.04 22.24 5.62
N VAL A 193 10.62 21.73 4.46
CA VAL A 193 9.38 22.15 3.80
C VAL A 193 8.16 21.83 4.66
N LEU A 194 8.10 20.64 5.26
CA LEU A 194 6.99 20.25 6.15
C LEU A 194 6.91 21.14 7.40
N ARG A 195 8.05 21.51 8.01
CA ARG A 195 8.07 22.46 9.13
C ARG A 195 7.53 23.84 8.71
N LEU A 196 7.96 24.32 7.55
CA LEU A 196 7.45 25.58 6.99
C LEU A 196 5.93 25.52 6.76
N LEU A 197 5.42 24.40 6.23
CA LEU A 197 3.98 24.20 6.02
C LEU A 197 3.22 24.26 7.34
N VAL A 198 3.69 23.61 8.40
CA VAL A 198 3.06 23.65 9.73
C VAL A 198 2.97 25.09 10.25
N ASP A 199 4.05 25.87 10.11
CA ASP A 199 4.05 27.27 10.52
C ASP A 199 3.03 28.11 9.71
N LEU A 200 2.93 27.86 8.40
CA LEU A 200 1.98 28.56 7.53
C LEU A 200 0.53 28.18 7.85
N TYR A 201 0.23 26.92 8.07
CA TYR A 201 -1.11 26.47 8.46
C TYR A 201 -1.55 27.08 9.80
N LYS A 202 -0.64 27.24 10.77
CA LYS A 202 -0.93 27.90 12.05
C LYS A 202 -1.26 29.39 11.92
N THR A 203 -0.81 30.05 10.85
CA THR A 203 -1.06 31.48 10.62
C THR A 203 -2.43 31.78 10.00
N LEU A 204 -3.16 30.76 9.53
CA LEU A 204 -4.48 30.91 8.92
C LEU A 204 -5.57 31.18 9.96
N GLU A 205 -6.61 31.93 9.57
CA GLU A 205 -7.77 32.22 10.43
C GLU A 205 -8.57 30.95 10.78
N ASN A 206 -8.67 30.01 9.83
CA ASN A 206 -9.23 28.67 10.03
C ASN A 206 -8.16 27.63 9.68
N PRO A 207 -7.37 27.15 10.66
CA PRO A 207 -6.34 26.15 10.41
C PRO A 207 -6.96 24.82 9.97
N ASP A 208 -6.44 24.25 8.89
CA ASP A 208 -6.74 22.86 8.54
C ASP A 208 -5.90 21.93 9.43
N TYR A 209 -6.50 21.54 10.56
CA TYR A 209 -5.86 20.71 11.57
C TYR A 209 -5.52 19.29 11.08
N ILE A 210 -6.18 18.79 10.04
CA ILE A 210 -5.91 17.47 9.44
C ILE A 210 -4.59 17.52 8.66
N SER A 211 -4.42 18.54 7.80
CA SER A 211 -3.17 18.72 7.07
C SER A 211 -1.99 19.00 8.00
N ILE A 212 -2.21 19.72 9.11
CA ILE A 212 -1.19 19.91 10.15
C ILE A 212 -0.81 18.58 10.80
N SER A 213 -1.78 17.74 11.18
CA SER A 213 -1.49 16.46 11.83
C SER A 213 -0.67 15.53 10.92
N GLN A 214 -0.99 15.48 9.63
CA GLN A 214 -0.23 14.72 8.64
C GLN A 214 1.22 15.18 8.53
N CYS A 215 1.46 16.49 8.50
CA CYS A 215 2.82 17.05 8.50
C CYS A 215 3.58 16.70 9.78
N LEU A 216 2.93 16.82 10.95
CA LEU A 216 3.54 16.52 12.25
C LEU A 216 3.90 15.04 12.40
N VAL A 217 3.06 14.13 11.90
CA VAL A 217 3.35 12.70 11.85
C VAL A 217 4.57 12.42 10.99
N HIS A 218 4.70 13.05 9.82
CA HIS A 218 5.89 12.89 8.97
C HIS A 218 7.18 13.41 9.61
N LEU A 219 7.07 14.50 10.39
CA LEU A 219 8.19 15.07 11.12
C LEU A 219 8.54 14.29 12.41
N ASN A 220 7.67 13.36 12.84
CA ASN A 220 7.73 12.72 14.16
C ASN A 220 7.83 13.73 15.32
N ASP A 221 7.22 14.90 15.22
CA ASP A 221 7.22 15.92 16.28
C ASP A 221 6.01 15.72 17.23
N THR A 222 6.26 15.06 18.36
CA THR A 222 5.24 14.73 19.38
C THR A 222 4.77 15.98 20.13
N THR A 223 5.71 16.87 20.44
CA THR A 223 5.46 18.06 21.28
C THR A 223 4.49 19.03 20.64
N SER A 224 4.75 19.38 19.37
CA SER A 224 3.85 20.26 18.60
C SER A 224 2.46 19.65 18.40
N CYS A 225 2.36 18.32 18.34
CA CYS A 225 1.09 17.61 18.19
C CYS A 225 0.28 17.60 19.49
N ALA A 226 0.94 17.35 20.63
CA ALA A 226 0.32 17.43 21.94
C ALA A 226 -0.19 18.86 22.24
N ASP A 227 0.60 19.89 21.90
CA ASP A 227 0.21 21.28 22.05
C ASP A 227 -0.96 21.67 21.14
N MET A 228 -1.02 21.11 19.93
CA MET A 228 -2.16 21.30 19.02
C MET A 228 -3.45 20.72 19.62
N LEU A 229 -3.40 19.49 20.14
CA LEU A 229 -4.56 18.86 20.80
C LEU A 229 -5.01 19.65 22.03
N LYS A 230 -4.09 20.13 22.87
CA LYS A 230 -4.39 21.01 24.01
C LYS A 230 -5.11 22.29 23.57
N SER A 231 -4.61 22.94 22.51
CA SER A 231 -5.22 24.17 22.00
C SER A 231 -6.65 23.98 21.48
N LEU A 232 -6.98 22.78 20.98
CA LEU A 232 -8.32 22.43 20.52
C LEU A 232 -9.28 22.15 21.68
N VAL A 233 -8.79 21.48 22.73
CA VAL A 233 -9.53 21.27 23.98
C VAL A 233 -9.82 22.62 24.66
N ASP A 234 -8.83 23.51 24.73
CA ASP A 234 -8.99 24.86 25.30
C ASP A 234 -10.03 25.70 24.54
N LYS A 235 -10.11 25.55 23.22
CA LYS A 235 -11.11 26.20 22.36
C LYS A 235 -12.51 25.57 22.43
N LYS A 236 -12.66 24.43 23.10
CA LYS A 236 -13.88 23.60 23.16
C LYS A 236 -14.34 23.00 21.82
N ASP A 237 -13.41 22.84 20.87
CA ASP A 237 -13.65 22.16 19.59
C ASP A 237 -13.35 20.65 19.70
N GLU A 238 -14.04 19.98 20.62
CA GLU A 238 -13.82 18.57 20.99
C GLU A 238 -14.00 17.60 19.81
N LEU A 239 -14.94 17.88 18.90
CA LEU A 239 -15.23 17.01 17.75
C LEU A 239 -14.05 16.96 16.76
N MET A 240 -13.40 18.10 16.54
CA MET A 240 -12.19 18.16 15.72
C MET A 240 -11.03 17.44 16.42
N ALA A 241 -10.91 17.58 17.75
CA ALA A 241 -9.90 16.85 18.52
C ALA A 241 -10.07 15.33 18.43
N TYR A 242 -11.32 14.82 18.46
CA TYR A 242 -11.58 13.39 18.26
C TYR A 242 -11.23 12.91 16.86
N GLN A 243 -11.60 13.66 15.81
CA GLN A 243 -11.25 13.31 14.43
C GLN A 243 -9.73 13.24 14.23
N ILE A 244 -9.01 14.25 14.72
CA ILE A 244 -7.55 14.26 14.67
C ILE A 244 -6.97 13.09 15.47
N SER A 245 -7.56 12.75 16.62
CA SER A 245 -7.09 11.61 17.41
C SER A 245 -7.27 10.27 16.69
N PHE A 246 -8.40 10.07 15.98
CA PHE A 246 -8.60 8.90 15.12
C PHE A 246 -7.65 8.88 13.92
N ASP A 247 -7.44 10.04 13.27
CA ASP A 247 -6.49 10.15 12.15
C ASP A 247 -5.05 9.89 12.61
N LEU A 248 -4.68 10.33 13.82
CA LEU A 248 -3.38 10.06 14.42
C LEU A 248 -3.23 8.57 14.76
N GLU A 249 -4.26 7.93 15.33
CA GLU A 249 -4.24 6.49 15.61
C GLU A 249 -4.01 5.64 14.35
N GLU A 250 -4.69 5.98 13.24
CA GLU A 250 -4.55 5.22 11.98
C GLU A 250 -3.17 5.45 11.30
N ASN A 251 -2.58 6.65 11.42
CA ASN A 251 -1.42 7.05 10.61
C ASN A 251 -0.08 7.09 11.38
N ALA A 252 -0.09 7.32 12.69
CA ALA A 252 1.13 7.51 13.47
C ALA A 252 1.73 6.18 13.98
N THR A 253 3.00 6.21 14.38
CA THR A 253 3.66 5.05 15.01
C THR A 253 3.21 4.90 16.47
N GLN A 254 3.25 3.68 16.99
CA GLN A 254 2.90 3.42 18.39
C GLN A 254 3.79 4.20 19.36
N GLU A 255 5.09 4.32 19.05
CA GLU A 255 6.03 5.18 19.77
C GLU A 255 5.56 6.63 19.81
N PHE A 256 5.16 7.19 18.67
CA PHE A 256 4.64 8.56 18.60
C PHE A 256 3.38 8.72 19.45
N LEU A 257 2.41 7.80 19.33
CA LEU A 257 1.16 7.84 20.08
C LEU A 257 1.39 7.75 21.60
N SER A 258 2.27 6.83 22.04
CA SER A 258 2.63 6.69 23.45
C SER A 258 3.30 7.94 24.02
N LYS A 259 4.22 8.57 23.27
CA LYS A 259 4.86 9.83 23.68
C LYS A 259 3.87 10.99 23.74
N VAL A 260 3.01 11.15 22.74
CA VAL A 260 1.95 12.16 22.74
C VAL A 260 0.99 11.95 23.92
N SER A 261 0.62 10.69 24.21
CA SER A 261 -0.24 10.36 25.35
C SER A 261 0.39 10.69 26.71
N ALA A 262 1.73 10.57 26.82
CA ALA A 262 2.49 10.90 28.01
C ALA A 262 2.69 12.42 28.20
N GLU A 263 2.81 13.17 27.10
CA GLU A 263 2.92 14.63 27.08
C GLU A 263 1.57 15.35 27.33
N LEU A 264 0.45 14.63 27.16
CA LEU A 264 -0.87 15.05 27.61
C LEU A 264 -0.98 14.90 29.13
N PRO A 265 -1.27 15.96 29.90
CA PRO A 265 -1.24 15.93 31.36
C PRO A 265 -2.10 14.78 31.92
N ALA A 266 -1.54 14.01 32.86
CA ALA A 266 -2.31 13.13 33.72
C ALA A 266 -2.63 13.92 35.00
N GLU A 267 -3.92 13.95 35.36
CA GLU A 267 -4.53 14.53 36.59
C GLU A 267 -3.77 15.67 37.29
N PRO A 268 -4.37 16.86 37.49
CA PRO A 268 -4.12 17.55 38.74
C PRO A 268 -4.74 16.70 39.87
N GLU A 269 -3.93 16.21 40.82
CA GLU A 269 -4.33 15.53 42.08
C GLU A 269 -5.26 16.37 43.00
N THR A 270 -5.85 17.44 42.50
CA THR A 270 -6.70 18.36 43.24
C THR A 270 -8.12 18.30 42.72
N THR A 271 -8.92 17.44 43.37
CA THR A 271 -10.35 17.54 43.75
C THR A 271 -11.30 18.58 43.10
N GLU A 272 -11.15 18.93 41.82
CA GLU A 272 -12.19 19.60 41.02
C GLU A 272 -12.25 18.92 39.65
N LYS A 273 -13.30 18.12 39.42
CA LYS A 273 -13.63 17.55 38.11
C LYS A 273 -14.09 18.71 37.19
N THR A 274 -13.15 19.35 36.50
CA THR A 274 -13.44 20.18 35.33
C THR A 274 -13.86 19.27 34.17
N GLU A 275 -14.90 19.66 33.42
CA GLU A 275 -15.43 18.90 32.27
C GLU A 275 -14.33 18.55 31.23
N GLY A 276 -13.30 19.39 31.09
CA GLY A 276 -12.16 19.15 30.19
C GLY A 276 -11.29 17.93 30.55
N ALA A 277 -11.22 17.53 31.83
CA ALA A 277 -10.42 16.36 32.23
C ALA A 277 -11.01 15.02 31.72
N ALA A 278 -12.35 14.95 31.62
CA ALA A 278 -13.04 13.79 31.06
C ALA A 278 -12.90 13.71 29.52
N GLU A 279 -12.68 14.85 28.87
CA GLU A 279 -12.47 14.94 27.42
C GLU A 279 -11.05 14.51 27.03
N GLU A 280 -10.05 14.90 27.83
CA GLU A 280 -8.67 14.42 27.69
C GLU A 280 -8.54 12.90 27.91
N GLU A 281 -9.33 12.33 28.84
CA GLU A 281 -9.37 10.88 29.07
C GLU A 281 -9.96 10.14 27.84
N LYS A 282 -11.01 10.68 27.22
CA LYS A 282 -11.55 10.14 25.96
C LYS A 282 -10.54 10.22 24.82
N ILE A 283 -9.79 11.32 24.71
CA ILE A 283 -8.71 11.46 23.71
C ILE A 283 -7.64 10.39 23.95
N LYS A 284 -7.23 10.16 25.21
CA LYS A 284 -6.27 9.11 25.57
C LYS A 284 -6.77 7.71 25.20
N SER A 285 -8.06 7.44 25.40
CA SER A 285 -8.70 6.17 25.01
C SER A 285 -8.83 5.98 23.49
N ILE A 286 -8.97 7.07 22.73
CA ILE A 286 -8.93 7.03 21.25
C ILE A 286 -7.49 6.80 20.78
N LEU A 287 -6.52 7.55 21.33
CA LEU A 287 -5.10 7.43 20.98
C LEU A 287 -4.50 6.08 21.38
N SER A 288 -5.07 5.40 22.38
CA SER A 288 -4.71 4.02 22.73
C SER A 288 -5.28 2.98 21.76
N GLY A 289 -6.12 3.35 20.80
CA GLY A 289 -6.69 2.46 19.78
C GLY A 289 -7.75 1.48 20.28
N GLU A 290 -8.00 1.40 21.59
CA GLU A 290 -8.96 0.44 22.17
C GLU A 290 -10.39 0.65 21.63
N GLU A 291 -10.81 1.92 21.51
CA GLU A 291 -12.13 2.27 20.98
C GLU A 291 -12.25 1.98 19.47
N SER A 292 -11.21 2.31 18.69
CA SER A 292 -11.15 2.03 17.24
C SER A 292 -11.30 0.53 16.97
N ILE A 293 -10.55 -0.30 17.71
CA ILE A 293 -10.62 -1.76 17.62
C ILE A 293 -11.99 -2.28 18.03
N ARG A 294 -12.57 -1.77 19.14
CA ARG A 294 -13.90 -2.17 19.61
C ARG A 294 -14.98 -1.90 18.56
N LEU A 295 -14.92 -0.74 17.90
CA LEU A 295 -15.87 -0.36 16.84
C LEU A 295 -15.71 -1.23 15.59
N HIS A 296 -14.48 -1.48 15.16
CA HIS A 296 -14.21 -2.38 14.04
C HIS A 296 -14.64 -3.83 14.33
N LEU A 297 -14.45 -4.30 15.55
CA LEU A 297 -14.90 -5.62 15.98
C LEU A 297 -16.42 -5.73 15.97
N GLU A 298 -17.12 -4.72 16.47
CA GLU A 298 -18.58 -4.67 16.45
C GLU A 298 -19.13 -4.67 15.01
N PHE A 299 -18.47 -3.93 14.11
CA PHE A 299 -18.79 -3.95 12.68
C PHE A 299 -18.64 -5.34 12.06
N LEU A 300 -17.49 -6.01 12.28
CA LEU A 300 -17.21 -7.34 11.73
C LEU A 300 -18.12 -8.42 12.31
N TYR A 301 -18.45 -8.33 13.60
CA TYR A 301 -19.37 -9.25 14.26
C TYR A 301 -20.79 -9.14 13.71
N ARG A 302 -21.31 -7.91 13.55
CA ARG A 302 -22.67 -7.67 13.04
C ARG A 302 -22.83 -8.06 11.57
N ASN A 303 -21.82 -7.80 10.74
CA ASN A 303 -21.90 -7.96 9.29
C ASN A 303 -21.19 -9.22 8.75
N ASN A 304 -21.20 -10.32 9.49
CA ASN A 304 -20.52 -11.53 9.03
C ASN A 304 -21.29 -12.25 7.90
N HIS A 305 -20.78 -12.13 6.66
CA HIS A 305 -21.31 -12.80 5.47
C HIS A 305 -20.42 -13.96 5.00
N THR A 306 -19.67 -14.58 5.91
CA THR A 306 -18.83 -15.75 5.59
C THR A 306 -19.67 -16.96 5.20
N ASP A 307 -19.34 -17.60 4.08
CA ASP A 307 -20.01 -18.82 3.64
C ASP A 307 -19.27 -20.07 4.17
N LEU A 308 -19.84 -20.70 5.19
CA LEU A 308 -19.29 -21.93 5.78
C LEU A 308 -19.36 -23.13 4.82
N LEU A 309 -20.20 -23.10 3.78
CA LEU A 309 -20.32 -24.18 2.81
C LEU A 309 -19.08 -24.27 1.92
N ILE A 310 -18.46 -23.14 1.59
CA ILE A 310 -17.17 -23.07 0.89
C ILE A 310 -16.11 -23.88 1.65
N LEU A 311 -15.95 -23.57 2.94
CA LEU A 311 -14.98 -24.26 3.80
C LEU A 311 -15.29 -25.75 3.94
N LYS A 312 -16.57 -26.13 4.04
CA LYS A 312 -16.99 -27.54 4.09
C LYS A 312 -16.62 -28.28 2.79
N ASN A 313 -16.82 -27.68 1.62
CA ASN A 313 -16.45 -28.26 0.34
C ASN A 313 -14.93 -28.43 0.22
N THR A 314 -14.17 -27.40 0.59
CA THR A 314 -12.70 -27.42 0.54
C THR A 314 -12.13 -28.45 1.50
N LYS A 315 -12.66 -28.54 2.73
CA LYS A 315 -12.31 -29.58 3.70
C LYS A 315 -12.59 -30.99 3.17
N ASN A 316 -13.74 -31.22 2.53
CA ASN A 316 -14.12 -32.53 2.02
C ASN A 316 -13.31 -32.97 0.79
N ALA A 317 -12.89 -32.01 -0.04
CA ALA A 317 -12.05 -32.29 -1.21
C ALA A 317 -10.61 -32.65 -0.81
N LEU A 318 -10.12 -32.12 0.30
CA LEU A 318 -8.74 -32.28 0.75
C LEU A 318 -8.58 -33.41 1.76
N GLU A 319 -7.57 -34.25 1.54
CA GLU A 319 -7.28 -35.35 2.44
C GLU A 319 -6.67 -34.84 3.76
N SER A 320 -7.36 -35.09 4.87
CA SER A 320 -6.96 -34.59 6.20
C SER A 320 -5.71 -35.27 6.79
N ARG A 321 -5.15 -36.29 6.11
CA ARG A 321 -3.91 -36.94 6.52
C ARG A 321 -2.67 -36.17 6.07
N ASN A 322 -2.80 -35.31 5.06
CA ASN A 322 -1.70 -34.48 4.62
C ASN A 322 -1.62 -33.21 5.48
N SER A 323 -0.51 -33.06 6.20
CA SER A 323 -0.20 -31.92 7.06
C SER A 323 -0.35 -30.58 6.35
N ILE A 324 0.08 -30.50 5.08
CA ILE A 324 0.04 -29.27 4.27
C ILE A 324 -1.40 -28.83 4.01
N TYR A 325 -2.28 -29.78 3.66
CA TYR A 325 -3.69 -29.47 3.40
C TYR A 325 -4.45 -29.11 4.67
N HIS A 326 -4.09 -29.75 5.80
CA HIS A 326 -4.64 -29.38 7.11
C HIS A 326 -4.29 -27.93 7.46
N SER A 327 -3.01 -27.54 7.31
CA SER A 327 -2.57 -26.16 7.51
C SER A 327 -3.25 -25.18 6.55
N ALA A 328 -3.38 -25.54 5.26
CA ALA A 328 -4.05 -24.68 4.25
C ALA A 328 -5.50 -24.34 4.64
N VAL A 329 -6.30 -25.34 5.00
CA VAL A 329 -7.70 -25.17 5.41
C VAL A 329 -7.79 -24.35 6.70
N THR A 330 -6.85 -24.56 7.62
CA THR A 330 -6.77 -23.79 8.87
C THR A 330 -6.49 -22.31 8.58
N PHE A 331 -5.51 -22.00 7.73
CA PHE A 331 -5.22 -20.62 7.32
C PHE A 331 -6.40 -19.98 6.57
N ALA A 332 -7.03 -20.71 5.66
CA ALA A 332 -8.20 -20.21 4.94
C ALA A 332 -9.37 -19.89 5.89
N ASN A 333 -9.62 -20.77 6.87
CA ASN A 333 -10.62 -20.51 7.91
C ASN A 333 -10.26 -19.26 8.73
N ALA A 334 -9.00 -19.14 9.15
CA ALA A 334 -8.50 -18.01 9.92
C ALA A 334 -8.72 -16.68 9.18
N PHE A 335 -8.41 -16.63 7.88
CA PHE A 335 -8.59 -15.43 7.07
C PHE A 335 -10.06 -15.11 6.81
N MET A 336 -10.88 -16.10 6.46
CA MET A 336 -12.31 -15.90 6.22
C MET A 336 -13.04 -15.33 7.44
N GLN A 337 -12.66 -15.77 8.65
CA GLN A 337 -13.28 -15.36 9.91
C GLN A 337 -12.47 -14.29 10.67
N ALA A 338 -11.46 -13.67 10.05
CA ALA A 338 -10.59 -12.69 10.72
C ALA A 338 -11.40 -11.57 11.38
N GLY A 339 -11.26 -11.43 12.70
CA GLY A 339 -11.96 -10.41 13.50
C GLY A 339 -13.48 -10.58 13.63
N THR A 340 -14.06 -11.71 13.22
CA THR A 340 -15.52 -11.95 13.33
C THR A 340 -15.94 -12.70 14.59
N THR A 341 -14.96 -13.17 15.39
CA THR A 341 -15.13 -13.97 16.63
C THR A 341 -15.91 -15.28 16.50
N SER A 342 -16.31 -15.68 15.29
CA SER A 342 -17.03 -16.94 15.04
C SER A 342 -16.06 -18.10 14.91
N ASP A 343 -16.08 -19.00 15.89
CA ASP A 343 -15.30 -20.25 15.91
C ASP A 343 -16.15 -21.49 15.58
N GLU A 344 -17.34 -21.28 14.98
CA GLU A 344 -18.32 -22.33 14.67
C GLU A 344 -17.71 -23.46 13.82
N PHE A 345 -16.87 -23.10 12.84
CA PHE A 345 -16.21 -24.10 11.99
C PHE A 345 -15.28 -25.02 12.79
N LEU A 346 -14.49 -24.47 13.72
CA LEU A 346 -13.56 -25.27 14.52
C LEU A 346 -14.32 -26.16 15.52
N ARG A 347 -15.38 -25.62 16.16
CA ARG A 347 -16.24 -26.37 17.09
C ARG A 347 -16.98 -27.53 16.41
N GLN A 348 -17.46 -27.33 15.17
CA GLN A 348 -18.12 -28.40 14.41
C GLN A 348 -17.16 -29.51 13.95
N ASN A 349 -15.85 -29.23 13.94
CA ASN A 349 -14.85 -30.08 13.31
C ASN A 349 -13.70 -30.46 14.27
N LEU A 350 -14.00 -30.67 15.56
CA LEU A 350 -13.01 -31.06 16.57
C LEU A 350 -12.28 -32.36 16.22
N ASP A 351 -12.97 -33.35 15.63
CA ASP A 351 -12.37 -34.61 15.17
C ASP A 351 -11.36 -34.44 14.03
N TRP A 352 -11.49 -33.35 13.27
CA TRP A 352 -10.56 -33.00 12.21
C TRP A 352 -9.38 -32.20 12.75
N LEU A 353 -9.64 -31.32 13.73
CA LEU A 353 -8.62 -30.56 14.44
C LEU A 353 -7.68 -31.47 15.24
N SER A 354 -8.22 -32.52 15.89
CA SER A 354 -7.44 -33.48 16.68
C SER A 354 -6.44 -34.31 15.85
N ARG A 355 -6.64 -34.37 14.53
CA ARG A 355 -5.72 -35.04 13.59
C ARG A 355 -4.50 -34.19 13.23
N ALA A 356 -4.46 -32.92 13.65
CA ALA A 356 -3.31 -32.04 13.43
C ALA A 356 -2.08 -32.53 14.20
N THR A 357 -0.94 -32.59 13.53
CA THR A 357 0.34 -33.04 14.09
C THR A 357 1.37 -31.91 14.08
N ASN A 358 2.20 -31.82 15.13
CA ASN A 358 3.34 -30.90 15.24
C ASN A 358 2.98 -29.45 14.88
N TRP A 359 3.63 -28.87 13.87
CA TRP A 359 3.44 -27.48 13.43
C TRP A 359 2.05 -27.17 12.87
N SER A 360 1.31 -28.15 12.33
CA SER A 360 -0.10 -27.92 11.97
C SER A 360 -0.96 -27.68 13.20
N LYS A 361 -0.64 -28.32 14.34
CA LYS A 361 -1.33 -28.05 15.60
C LYS A 361 -0.96 -26.66 16.13
N PHE A 362 0.31 -26.25 16.01
CA PHE A 362 0.75 -24.89 16.33
C PHE A 362 -0.03 -23.84 15.52
N SER A 363 -0.10 -23.99 14.20
CA SER A 363 -0.86 -23.09 13.31
C SER A 363 -2.38 -23.14 13.58
N ALA A 364 -2.91 -24.28 13.99
CA ALA A 364 -4.32 -24.39 14.31
C ALA A 364 -4.71 -23.66 15.60
N THR A 365 -3.83 -23.67 16.62
CA THR A 365 -4.04 -22.84 17.80
C THR A 365 -3.78 -21.35 17.50
N ALA A 366 -2.76 -21.02 16.71
CA ALA A 366 -2.48 -19.65 16.28
C ALA A 366 -3.62 -19.03 15.44
N ALA A 367 -4.34 -19.85 14.66
CA ALA A 367 -5.51 -19.41 13.90
C ALA A 367 -6.63 -18.82 14.76
N LEU A 368 -6.78 -19.27 16.01
CA LEU A 368 -7.74 -18.67 16.96
C LEU A 368 -7.42 -17.19 17.20
N GLY A 369 -6.14 -16.83 17.21
CA GLY A 369 -5.70 -15.44 17.38
C GLY A 369 -6.16 -14.53 16.24
N VAL A 370 -6.17 -15.04 15.01
CA VAL A 370 -6.66 -14.29 13.84
C VAL A 370 -8.20 -14.16 13.85
N ILE A 371 -8.91 -15.22 14.23
CA ILE A 371 -10.38 -15.23 14.29
C ILE A 371 -10.89 -14.28 15.38
N HIS A 372 -10.24 -14.28 16.54
CA HIS A 372 -10.57 -13.43 17.69
C HIS A 372 -9.79 -12.11 17.75
N LYS A 373 -9.18 -11.70 16.63
CA LYS A 373 -8.45 -10.43 16.53
C LYS A 373 -9.34 -9.27 16.97
N GLY A 374 -8.83 -8.43 17.89
CA GLY A 374 -9.53 -7.26 18.41
C GLY A 374 -10.32 -7.47 19.72
N GLN A 375 -10.48 -8.70 20.20
CA GLN A 375 -11.13 -8.95 21.49
C GLN A 375 -10.14 -8.80 22.66
N LEU A 376 -9.74 -7.57 22.97
CA LEU A 376 -8.72 -7.28 24.00
C LEU A 376 -9.11 -7.83 25.39
N ALA A 377 -10.30 -7.44 25.88
CA ALA A 377 -10.75 -7.73 27.26
C ALA A 377 -11.02 -9.22 27.57
N GLN A 378 -11.32 -10.04 26.56
CA GLN A 378 -11.59 -11.48 26.77
C GLN A 378 -10.48 -12.38 26.22
N SER A 379 -9.41 -11.81 25.65
CA SER A 379 -8.32 -12.54 25.01
C SER A 379 -7.73 -13.62 25.92
N MET A 380 -7.43 -13.27 27.17
CA MET A 380 -6.90 -14.20 28.18
C MET A 380 -7.89 -15.31 28.55
N ASN A 381 -9.18 -14.99 28.70
CA ASN A 381 -10.21 -15.97 29.08
C ASN A 381 -10.48 -16.98 27.96
N LEU A 382 -10.45 -16.53 26.70
CA LEU A 382 -10.66 -17.39 25.53
C LEU A 382 -9.52 -18.39 25.33
N LEU A 383 -8.28 -17.93 25.53
CA LEU A 383 -7.08 -18.75 25.35
C LEU A 383 -6.66 -19.50 26.62
N ALA A 384 -7.25 -19.21 27.78
CA ALA A 384 -6.96 -19.87 29.06
C ALA A 384 -6.89 -21.42 29.01
N PRO A 385 -7.73 -22.14 28.23
CA PRO A 385 -7.64 -23.60 28.11
C PRO A 385 -6.42 -24.10 27.33
N TYR A 386 -5.81 -23.24 26.51
CA TYR A 386 -4.67 -23.55 25.64
C TYR A 386 -3.35 -22.97 26.14
N LEU A 387 -3.41 -21.95 27.01
CA LEU A 387 -2.24 -21.34 27.64
C LEU A 387 -1.52 -22.33 28.56
N PRO A 388 -0.19 -22.21 28.69
CA PRO A 388 0.57 -23.00 29.65
C PRO A 388 0.12 -22.65 31.08
N GLN A 389 -0.39 -23.65 31.82
CA GLN A 389 -0.77 -23.51 33.22
C GLN A 389 0.23 -24.27 34.10
N GLU A 390 0.70 -23.64 35.17
CA GLU A 390 1.59 -24.26 36.15
C GLU A 390 0.94 -25.54 36.72
N GLY A 391 1.54 -26.70 36.45
CA GLY A 391 1.13 -28.00 37.03
C GLY A 391 0.15 -28.84 36.21
N VAL A 392 -0.31 -28.39 35.02
CA VAL A 392 -1.21 -29.17 34.16
C VAL A 392 -0.52 -29.57 32.85
N SER A 393 0.14 -30.73 32.85
CA SER A 393 0.84 -31.32 31.69
C SER A 393 -0.11 -31.98 30.67
N GLY A 394 -1.27 -31.39 30.41
CA GLY A 394 -2.34 -31.99 29.59
C GLY A 394 -2.29 -31.65 28.10
N ASN A 395 -1.69 -30.51 27.74
CA ASN A 395 -1.64 -30.00 26.38
C ASN A 395 -0.27 -30.25 25.73
N SER A 396 -0.25 -30.34 24.39
CA SER A 396 1.01 -30.47 23.65
C SER A 396 1.75 -29.13 23.58
N SER A 397 3.08 -29.11 23.69
CA SER A 397 3.92 -27.90 23.60
C SER A 397 3.61 -27.03 22.37
N TYR A 398 3.26 -27.64 21.23
CA TYR A 398 2.84 -26.92 20.02
C TYR A 398 1.56 -26.10 20.18
N SER A 399 0.60 -26.60 20.96
CA SER A 399 -0.63 -25.86 21.24
C SER A 399 -0.37 -24.74 22.23
N GLU A 400 0.46 -24.98 23.25
CA GLU A 400 0.83 -23.96 24.24
C GLU A 400 1.61 -22.83 23.57
N GLY A 401 2.64 -23.13 22.77
CA GLY A 401 3.35 -22.13 21.98
C GLY A 401 2.44 -21.40 20.98
N GLY A 402 1.56 -22.14 20.28
CA GLY A 402 0.60 -21.54 19.36
C GLY A 402 -0.40 -20.60 20.04
N SER A 403 -0.74 -20.85 21.31
CA SER A 403 -1.63 -19.98 22.09
C SER A 403 -0.97 -18.67 22.50
N LEU A 404 0.35 -18.67 22.80
CA LEU A 404 1.11 -17.46 23.08
C LEU A 404 1.23 -16.57 21.84
N TYR A 405 1.44 -17.20 20.68
CA TYR A 405 1.43 -16.48 19.41
C TYR A 405 0.02 -15.93 19.08
N ALA A 406 -1.03 -16.72 19.30
CA ALA A 406 -2.42 -16.25 19.15
C ALA A 406 -2.72 -15.03 20.05
N LEU A 407 -2.25 -15.06 21.30
CA LEU A 407 -2.43 -13.96 22.25
C LEU A 407 -1.77 -12.67 21.77
N GLY A 408 -0.58 -12.77 21.16
CA GLY A 408 0.07 -11.64 20.50
C GLY A 408 -0.68 -11.11 19.28
N LEU A 409 -1.21 -12.01 18.43
CA LEU A 409 -2.00 -11.62 17.25
C LEU A 409 -3.31 -10.90 17.62
N ILE A 410 -3.96 -11.28 18.73
CA ILE A 410 -5.18 -10.60 19.20
C ILE A 410 -4.89 -9.19 19.67
N ASN A 411 -3.77 -9.01 20.38
CA ASN A 411 -3.35 -7.75 21.00
C ASN A 411 -2.23 -7.05 20.20
N ALA A 412 -2.21 -7.23 18.88
CA ALA A 412 -1.22 -6.61 18.03
C ALA A 412 -1.24 -5.08 18.21
N ASN A 413 -0.07 -4.48 18.45
CA ASN A 413 0.16 -3.06 18.80
C ASN A 413 -0.42 -2.55 20.13
N HIS A 414 -1.31 -3.30 20.78
CA HIS A 414 -2.14 -2.80 21.89
C HIS A 414 -1.98 -3.62 23.19
N GLY A 415 -0.85 -4.30 23.34
CA GLY A 415 -0.68 -5.36 24.34
C GLY A 415 -0.10 -4.97 25.69
N ALA A 416 -0.22 -3.74 26.21
CA ALA A 416 0.52 -3.30 27.41
C ALA A 416 0.45 -4.28 28.61
N GLU A 417 -0.73 -4.82 28.93
CA GLU A 417 -0.90 -5.83 30.00
C GLU A 417 -0.36 -7.21 29.60
N VAL A 418 -0.57 -7.59 28.33
CA VAL A 418 -0.21 -8.89 27.75
C VAL A 418 1.30 -9.03 27.58
N LEU A 419 2.01 -7.93 27.32
CA LEU A 419 3.47 -7.90 27.20
C LEU A 419 4.14 -8.41 28.47
N ASN A 420 3.66 -8.00 29.64
CA ASN A 420 4.21 -8.47 30.92
C ASN A 420 3.98 -9.97 31.13
N PHE A 421 2.81 -10.48 30.73
CA PHE A 421 2.51 -11.90 30.79
C PHE A 421 3.39 -12.71 29.83
N LEU A 422 3.52 -12.28 28.57
CA LEU A 422 4.38 -12.92 27.57
C LEU A 422 5.86 -12.89 27.97
N LYS A 423 6.32 -11.77 28.53
CA LYS A 423 7.67 -11.62 29.08
C LYS A 423 7.93 -12.62 30.21
N LYS A 424 6.97 -12.79 31.12
CA LYS A 424 7.05 -13.81 32.18
C LYS A 424 7.09 -15.22 31.59
N ALA A 425 6.17 -15.54 30.66
CA ALA A 425 6.12 -16.84 30.00
C ALA A 425 7.42 -17.20 29.25
N LEU A 426 8.08 -16.20 28.66
CA LEU A 426 9.37 -16.36 27.99
C LEU A 426 10.49 -16.72 28.98
N LYS A 427 10.53 -16.08 30.16
CA LYS A 427 11.55 -16.33 31.18
C LYS A 427 11.38 -17.66 31.89
N ASP A 428 10.13 -18.08 32.09
CA ASP A 428 9.81 -19.27 32.86
C ASP A 428 9.99 -20.57 32.05
N THR A 429 10.07 -20.48 30.71
CA THR A 429 10.05 -21.66 29.82
C THR A 429 11.39 -21.92 29.14
N SER A 430 11.80 -23.18 29.08
CA SER A 430 12.98 -23.67 28.35
C SER A 430 12.66 -24.54 27.12
N ASP A 431 11.38 -24.81 26.84
CA ASP A 431 10.95 -25.55 25.64
C ASP A 431 10.99 -24.64 24.40
N ASP A 432 11.78 -25.02 23.40
CA ASP A 432 11.99 -24.31 22.13
C ASP A 432 10.68 -23.91 21.44
N VAL A 433 9.64 -24.75 21.48
CA VAL A 433 8.38 -24.50 20.77
C VAL A 433 7.55 -23.44 21.46
N ILE A 434 7.56 -23.44 22.79
CA ILE A 434 6.85 -22.46 23.61
C ILE A 434 7.60 -21.13 23.56
N GLN A 435 8.94 -21.15 23.65
CA GLN A 435 9.79 -19.97 23.45
C GLN A 435 9.56 -19.34 22.08
N HIS A 436 9.47 -20.15 21.01
CA HIS A 436 9.17 -19.66 19.67
C HIS A 436 7.84 -18.91 19.60
N GLY A 437 6.77 -19.49 20.16
CA GLY A 437 5.45 -18.85 20.23
C GLY A 437 5.42 -17.59 21.09
N ALA A 438 6.15 -17.60 22.21
CA ALA A 438 6.30 -16.46 23.10
C ALA A 438 7.04 -15.31 22.40
N CYS A 439 8.16 -15.57 21.73
CA CYS A 439 8.91 -14.58 20.97
C CYS A 439 8.04 -13.92 19.90
N LEU A 440 7.39 -14.71 19.03
CA LEU A 440 6.52 -14.17 17.98
C LEU A 440 5.34 -13.37 18.55
N GLY A 441 4.70 -13.88 19.61
CA GLY A 441 3.61 -13.17 20.28
C GLY A 441 4.05 -11.83 20.87
N LEU A 442 5.24 -11.81 21.48
CA LEU A 442 5.84 -10.63 22.10
C LEU A 442 6.25 -9.59 21.05
N GLY A 443 6.82 -10.03 19.92
CA GLY A 443 7.17 -9.17 18.80
C GLY A 443 5.95 -8.49 18.17
N VAL A 444 4.84 -9.22 18.00
CA VAL A 444 3.60 -8.66 17.44
C VAL A 444 2.86 -7.76 18.43
N ALA A 445 2.80 -8.14 19.71
CA ALA A 445 2.16 -7.32 20.74
C ALA A 445 2.95 -6.03 21.02
N GLY A 446 4.28 -6.08 20.92
CA GLY A 446 5.21 -5.00 21.22
C GLY A 446 5.76 -4.28 19.99
N MET A 447 5.11 -4.41 18.84
CA MET A 447 5.59 -3.84 17.58
C MET A 447 5.71 -2.31 17.68
N ALA A 448 6.85 -1.77 17.23
CA ALA A 448 7.18 -0.33 17.25
C ALA A 448 7.06 0.35 18.64
N THR A 449 7.34 -0.38 19.73
CA THR A 449 7.39 0.19 21.09
C THR A 449 8.78 0.65 21.50
N ALA A 450 9.83 0.24 20.77
CA ALA A 450 11.24 0.54 21.08
C ALA A 450 11.67 0.17 22.52
N ASN A 451 11.06 -0.85 23.11
CA ASN A 451 11.34 -1.24 24.49
C ASN A 451 12.63 -2.06 24.61
N GLU A 452 13.68 -1.45 25.13
CA GLU A 452 15.00 -2.07 25.37
C GLU A 452 14.92 -3.30 26.28
N ALA A 453 14.06 -3.28 27.31
CA ALA A 453 13.98 -4.39 28.26
C ALA A 453 13.41 -5.67 27.64
N ILE A 454 12.58 -5.55 26.59
CA ILE A 454 12.09 -6.71 25.83
C ILE A 454 13.13 -7.15 24.82
N TYR A 455 13.83 -6.20 24.19
CA TYR A 455 14.94 -6.49 23.29
C TYR A 455 16.04 -7.32 23.97
N GLU A 456 16.46 -6.95 25.17
CA GLU A 456 17.45 -7.71 25.95
C GLU A 456 16.96 -9.13 26.31
N ASP A 457 15.69 -9.30 26.64
CA ASP A 457 15.13 -10.62 26.92
C ASP A 457 15.10 -11.51 25.65
N LEU A 458 14.80 -10.95 24.49
CA LEU A 458 14.86 -11.66 23.20
C LEU A 458 16.31 -11.98 22.79
N LYS A 459 17.23 -11.06 23.06
CA LYS A 459 18.67 -11.24 22.84
C LYS A 459 19.22 -12.42 23.65
N ASN A 460 18.79 -12.57 24.89
CA ASN A 460 19.14 -13.74 25.71
C ASN A 460 18.66 -15.07 25.10
N VAL A 461 17.48 -15.10 24.48
CA VAL A 461 16.96 -16.28 23.78
C VAL A 461 17.74 -16.55 22.50
N LEU A 462 18.14 -15.47 21.79
CA LEU A 462 18.96 -15.55 20.59
C LEU A 462 20.33 -16.18 20.90
N TYR A 463 21.01 -15.70 21.96
CA TYR A 463 22.28 -16.26 22.45
C TYR A 463 22.17 -17.67 23.05
N GLY A 464 20.95 -18.17 23.25
CA GLY A 464 20.70 -19.57 23.56
C GLY A 464 20.98 -20.52 22.39
N ASP A 465 21.26 -20.01 21.18
CA ASP A 465 21.59 -20.77 19.95
C ASP A 465 20.54 -21.82 19.55
N ASN A 466 19.30 -21.67 20.00
CA ASN A 466 18.19 -22.56 19.64
C ASN A 466 17.65 -22.23 18.24
N ALA A 467 17.68 -23.18 17.31
CA ALA A 467 17.34 -22.92 15.90
C ALA A 467 15.93 -22.36 15.66
N VAL A 468 14.92 -22.80 16.42
CA VAL A 468 13.51 -22.38 16.21
C VAL A 468 13.16 -21.15 17.07
N GLY A 469 13.62 -21.12 18.33
CA GLY A 469 13.46 -19.95 19.21
C GLY A 469 14.21 -18.73 18.67
N GLY A 470 15.43 -18.92 18.16
CA GLY A 470 16.29 -17.87 17.62
C GLY A 470 15.76 -17.23 16.33
N GLU A 471 15.09 -17.99 15.45
CA GLU A 471 14.41 -17.43 14.26
C GLU A 471 13.30 -16.45 14.67
N ALA A 472 12.47 -16.84 15.64
CA ALA A 472 11.43 -15.98 16.17
C ALA A 472 11.99 -14.80 16.95
N ALA A 473 13.06 -15.00 17.73
CA ALA A 473 13.72 -13.94 18.47
C ALA A 473 14.29 -12.87 17.53
N GLY A 474 15.05 -13.26 16.50
CA GLY A 474 15.62 -12.33 15.52
C GLY A 474 14.56 -11.52 14.78
N LEU A 475 13.45 -12.17 14.38
CA LEU A 475 12.31 -11.48 13.78
C LEU A 475 11.66 -10.49 14.74
N SER A 476 11.45 -10.91 15.99
CA SER A 476 10.74 -10.13 17.01
C SER A 476 11.55 -8.93 17.51
N MET A 477 12.88 -9.05 17.57
CA MET A 477 13.79 -7.92 17.83
C MET A 477 13.59 -6.81 16.80
N GLY A 478 13.50 -7.18 15.52
CA GLY A 478 13.20 -6.25 14.43
C GLY A 478 11.79 -5.63 14.52
N LEU A 479 10.78 -6.40 14.92
CA LEU A 479 9.41 -5.90 15.09
C LEU A 479 9.30 -4.88 16.24
N ILE A 480 10.01 -5.09 17.35
CA ILE A 480 9.99 -4.17 18.50
C ILE A 480 10.73 -2.87 18.19
N MET A 481 11.88 -2.97 17.53
CA MET A 481 12.75 -1.84 17.15
C MET A 481 12.40 -1.23 15.78
N LEU A 482 11.21 -1.54 15.26
CA LEU A 482 10.71 -1.12 13.95
C LEU A 482 10.75 0.41 13.80
N GLY A 483 11.44 0.91 12.76
CA GLY A 483 11.49 2.34 12.42
C GLY A 483 12.36 3.22 13.33
N THR A 484 13.03 2.65 14.34
CA THR A 484 13.91 3.42 15.25
C THR A 484 15.20 3.87 14.58
N GLY A 485 15.79 3.01 13.73
CA GLY A 485 17.11 3.24 13.13
C GLY A 485 18.27 3.16 14.12
N ASN A 486 18.12 2.44 15.24
CA ASN A 486 19.19 2.30 16.22
C ASN A 486 20.37 1.49 15.66
N GLU A 487 21.54 2.14 15.56
CA GLU A 487 22.77 1.54 15.03
C GLU A 487 23.29 0.39 15.91
N GLU A 488 23.17 0.49 17.23
CA GLU A 488 23.67 -0.53 18.17
C GLU A 488 22.95 -1.87 17.97
N ALA A 489 21.63 -1.83 17.81
CA ALA A 489 20.81 -3.02 17.56
C ALA A 489 21.16 -3.68 16.22
N ILE A 490 21.45 -2.87 15.19
CA ILE A 490 21.82 -3.36 13.86
C ILE A 490 23.19 -4.03 13.88
N GLU A 491 24.17 -3.42 14.54
CA GLU A 491 25.52 -3.99 14.67
C GLU A 491 25.50 -5.30 15.45
N ASP A 492 24.77 -5.36 16.56
CA ASP A 492 24.60 -6.57 17.39
C ASP A 492 23.95 -7.72 16.60
N MET A 493 22.86 -7.43 15.88
CA MET A 493 22.18 -8.43 15.05
C MET A 493 23.04 -8.91 13.88
N LEU A 494 23.77 -8.01 13.21
CA LEU A 494 24.68 -8.37 12.11
C LEU A 494 25.86 -9.20 12.61
N GLN A 495 26.48 -8.80 13.72
CA GLN A 495 27.59 -9.54 14.30
C GLN A 495 27.16 -10.98 14.62
N TYR A 496 26.02 -11.15 15.28
CA TYR A 496 25.53 -12.47 15.62
C TYR A 496 25.10 -13.29 14.39
N ALA A 497 24.57 -12.65 13.35
CA ALA A 497 24.27 -13.32 12.08
C ALA A 497 25.54 -13.92 11.42
N HIS A 498 26.72 -13.30 11.60
CA HIS A 498 27.98 -13.84 11.11
C HIS A 498 28.58 -14.95 11.98
N GLU A 499 28.29 -14.93 13.28
CA GLU A 499 28.84 -15.91 14.24
C GLU A 499 28.08 -17.24 14.21
N THR A 500 26.76 -17.19 14.01
CA THR A 500 25.90 -18.37 14.03
C THR A 500 26.04 -19.24 12.78
N GLN A 501 25.86 -20.55 12.93
CA GLN A 501 25.82 -21.51 11.81
C GLN A 501 24.39 -21.95 11.46
N HIS A 502 23.40 -21.52 12.25
CA HIS A 502 22.01 -21.92 12.07
C HIS A 502 21.30 -21.02 11.07
N GLU A 503 21.05 -21.53 9.86
CA GLU A 503 20.39 -20.82 8.76
C GLU A 503 19.06 -20.14 9.16
N LYS A 504 18.28 -20.78 10.05
CA LYS A 504 17.02 -20.21 10.57
C LYS A 504 17.22 -18.95 11.39
N ILE A 505 18.26 -18.91 12.23
CA ILE A 505 18.60 -17.76 13.05
C ILE A 505 19.09 -16.62 12.15
N ILE A 506 20.00 -16.94 11.22
CA ILE A 506 20.49 -15.99 10.21
C ILE A 506 19.33 -15.40 9.41
N ARG A 507 18.36 -16.22 8.99
CA ARG A 507 17.16 -15.75 8.28
C ARG A 507 16.27 -14.85 9.14
N GLY A 508 16.04 -15.21 10.40
CA GLY A 508 15.29 -14.40 11.35
C GLY A 508 15.91 -13.01 11.52
N LEU A 509 17.24 -12.95 11.70
CA LEU A 509 18.00 -11.70 11.80
C LEU A 509 18.01 -10.92 10.48
N ALA A 510 18.19 -11.60 9.36
CA ALA A 510 18.21 -11.00 8.03
C ALA A 510 16.88 -10.32 7.66
N ILE A 511 15.74 -10.77 8.20
CA ILE A 511 14.45 -10.09 8.06
C ILE A 511 14.19 -9.08 9.18
N GLY A 512 14.70 -9.32 10.38
CA GLY A 512 14.58 -8.39 11.51
C GLY A 512 15.32 -7.06 11.30
N ILE A 513 16.55 -7.09 10.77
CA ILE A 513 17.36 -5.89 10.50
C ILE A 513 16.65 -4.88 9.57
N PRO A 514 16.07 -5.29 8.43
CA PRO A 514 15.26 -4.41 7.57
C PRO A 514 14.16 -3.62 8.29
N PHE A 515 13.51 -4.20 9.29
CA PHE A 515 12.44 -3.55 10.03
C PHE A 515 12.95 -2.37 10.85
N ILE A 516 14.16 -2.46 11.43
CA ILE A 516 14.76 -1.34 12.17
C ILE A 516 14.93 -0.10 11.27
N MET A 517 15.21 -0.32 9.98
CA MET A 517 15.43 0.71 8.97
C MET A 517 14.18 1.14 8.18
N TYR A 518 12.98 0.78 8.65
CA TYR A 518 11.73 1.16 7.99
C TYR A 518 11.60 2.69 7.84
N GLY A 519 11.41 3.18 6.61
CA GLY A 519 11.20 4.59 6.31
C GLY A 519 12.41 5.53 6.47
N LYS A 520 13.62 4.99 6.64
CA LYS A 520 14.86 5.78 6.83
C LYS A 520 15.59 6.16 5.54
N GLU A 521 15.07 5.73 4.38
CA GLU A 521 15.54 6.11 3.03
C GLU A 521 17.09 6.10 2.89
N GLU A 522 17.73 7.26 2.73
CA GLU A 522 19.17 7.38 2.48
C GLU A 522 20.06 6.92 3.64
N GLN A 523 19.58 6.97 4.89
CA GLN A 523 20.35 6.52 6.06
C GLN A 523 20.62 5.00 6.01
N ALA A 524 19.79 4.24 5.30
CA ALA A 524 19.96 2.80 5.14
C ALA A 524 20.98 2.43 4.04
N ASP A 525 21.44 3.37 3.21
CA ASP A 525 22.26 3.05 2.03
C ASP A 525 23.59 2.37 2.37
N ASP A 526 24.21 2.74 3.48
CA ASP A 526 25.49 2.16 3.88
C ASP A 526 25.34 0.75 4.44
N LEU A 527 24.27 0.50 5.19
CA LEU A 527 23.89 -0.85 5.62
C LEU A 527 23.58 -1.75 4.41
N ILE A 528 22.82 -1.23 3.44
CA ILE A 528 22.46 -1.97 2.22
C ILE A 528 23.73 -2.40 1.46
N LYS A 529 24.71 -1.51 1.29
CA LYS A 529 25.99 -1.86 0.63
C LYS A 529 26.70 -2.97 1.40
N LYS A 530 26.85 -2.82 2.72
CA LYS A 530 27.50 -3.81 3.58
C LYS A 530 26.85 -5.20 3.45
N MET A 531 25.52 -5.28 3.50
CA MET A 531 24.79 -6.56 3.43
C MET A 531 24.81 -7.19 2.03
N LEU A 532 24.79 -6.39 0.95
CA LEU A 532 24.79 -6.90 -0.43
C LEU A 532 26.17 -7.40 -0.89
N GLU A 533 27.26 -6.87 -0.32
CA GLU A 533 28.64 -7.31 -0.61
C GLU A 533 29.03 -8.60 0.13
N ASP A 534 28.17 -9.06 1.04
CA ASP A 534 28.41 -10.25 1.83
C ASP A 534 28.42 -11.55 0.99
N LYS A 535 29.26 -12.49 1.41
CA LYS A 535 29.34 -13.84 0.85
C LYS A 535 28.10 -14.67 1.16
N ASP A 536 27.48 -14.48 2.33
CA ASP A 536 26.28 -15.25 2.71
C ASP A 536 25.05 -14.80 1.90
N PRO A 537 24.40 -15.70 1.14
CA PRO A 537 23.17 -15.37 0.41
C PRO A 537 22.00 -14.94 1.31
N VAL A 538 21.92 -15.40 2.56
CA VAL A 538 20.82 -15.04 3.48
C VAL A 538 20.98 -13.60 3.98
N ILE A 539 22.22 -13.14 4.17
CA ILE A 539 22.48 -11.74 4.52
C ILE A 539 22.21 -10.84 3.30
N ARG A 540 22.60 -11.24 2.09
CA ARG A 540 22.21 -10.53 0.85
C ARG A 540 20.69 -10.48 0.66
N TYR A 541 20.00 -11.56 1.01
CA TYR A 541 18.54 -11.63 1.03
C TYR A 541 17.95 -10.58 1.98
N GLY A 542 18.50 -10.46 3.19
CA GLY A 542 18.14 -9.39 4.13
C GLY A 542 18.41 -7.99 3.58
N GLY A 543 19.58 -7.77 2.95
CA GLY A 543 19.93 -6.49 2.32
C GLY A 543 18.93 -6.01 1.27
N ILE A 544 18.29 -6.94 0.54
CA ILE A 544 17.20 -6.62 -0.39
C ILE A 544 15.93 -6.17 0.33
N TYR A 545 15.57 -6.82 1.43
CA TYR A 545 14.43 -6.38 2.24
C TYR A 545 14.72 -5.06 2.94
N THR A 546 15.98 -4.76 3.28
CA THR A 546 16.39 -3.44 3.77
C THR A 546 16.08 -2.36 2.74
N ILE A 547 16.36 -2.59 1.44
CA ILE A 547 15.93 -1.67 0.36
C ILE A 547 14.41 -1.53 0.35
N ALA A 548 13.68 -2.65 0.43
CA ALA A 548 12.22 -2.66 0.36
C ALA A 548 11.54 -1.86 1.48
N MET A 549 12.03 -2.01 2.72
CA MET A 549 11.48 -1.36 3.90
C MET A 549 11.96 0.08 4.05
N ALA A 550 13.21 0.39 3.69
CA ALA A 550 13.75 1.75 3.75
C ALA A 550 13.08 2.67 2.70
N TYR A 551 12.83 2.16 1.49
CA TYR A 551 12.25 2.91 0.37
C TYR A 551 10.77 2.59 0.10
N SER A 552 10.06 2.02 1.07
CA SER A 552 8.65 1.63 0.91
C SER A 552 7.78 2.81 0.49
N GLY A 553 7.07 2.69 -0.64
CA GLY A 553 6.17 3.72 -1.14
C GLY A 553 6.81 5.00 -1.68
N THR A 554 8.15 5.10 -1.77
CA THR A 554 8.84 6.31 -2.27
C THR A 554 9.00 6.34 -3.79
N GLY A 555 9.05 5.18 -4.46
CA GLY A 555 9.26 5.10 -5.91
C GLY A 555 10.66 5.57 -6.38
N ASN A 556 11.68 5.54 -5.51
CA ASN A 556 13.01 6.03 -5.87
C ASN A 556 13.67 5.18 -6.98
N ASN A 557 14.10 5.85 -8.06
CA ASN A 557 14.78 5.25 -9.20
C ASN A 557 16.09 4.54 -8.83
N LYS A 558 16.84 5.03 -7.84
CA LYS A 558 18.08 4.43 -7.36
C LYS A 558 17.83 3.04 -6.75
N ALA A 559 16.79 2.93 -5.92
CA ALA A 559 16.37 1.67 -5.31
C ALA A 559 15.88 0.68 -6.38
N ILE A 560 15.03 1.12 -7.30
CA ILE A 560 14.52 0.28 -8.41
C ILE A 560 15.67 -0.25 -9.27
N ARG A 561 16.62 0.60 -9.65
CA ARG A 561 17.78 0.21 -10.46
C ARG A 561 18.66 -0.82 -9.74
N ARG A 562 18.90 -0.64 -8.44
CA ARG A 562 19.66 -1.60 -7.63
C ARG A 562 18.94 -2.95 -7.55
N LEU A 563 17.64 -2.96 -7.26
CA LEU A 563 16.84 -4.20 -7.21
C LEU A 563 16.83 -4.95 -8.55
N LEU A 564 16.61 -4.24 -9.66
CA LEU A 564 16.63 -4.83 -11.00
C LEU A 564 18.01 -5.39 -11.37
N HIS A 565 19.09 -4.70 -10.99
CA HIS A 565 20.44 -5.20 -11.21
C HIS A 565 20.68 -6.50 -10.44
N VAL A 566 20.38 -6.52 -9.14
CA VAL A 566 20.57 -7.71 -8.27
C VAL A 566 19.71 -8.90 -8.73
N ALA A 567 18.49 -8.65 -9.21
CA ALA A 567 17.60 -9.68 -9.75
C ALA A 567 18.20 -10.46 -10.95
N VAL A 568 19.13 -9.84 -11.69
CA VAL A 568 19.81 -10.46 -12.84
C VAL A 568 21.22 -10.92 -12.49
N SER A 569 21.96 -10.14 -11.69
CA SER A 569 23.39 -10.36 -11.43
C SER A 569 23.67 -11.43 -10.38
N ASP A 570 22.84 -11.58 -9.34
CA ASP A 570 23.09 -12.56 -8.27
C ASP A 570 22.92 -13.98 -8.80
N VAL A 571 23.61 -14.95 -8.21
CA VAL A 571 23.53 -16.36 -8.60
C VAL A 571 22.47 -17.11 -7.79
N ASN A 572 22.15 -16.65 -6.57
CA ASN A 572 21.22 -17.32 -5.68
C ASN A 572 19.76 -16.97 -6.02
N ASP A 573 18.93 -18.01 -6.14
CA ASP A 573 17.52 -17.89 -6.53
C ASP A 573 16.63 -17.19 -5.48
N ASP A 574 16.96 -17.30 -4.19
CA ASP A 574 16.22 -16.65 -3.10
C ASP A 574 16.42 -15.14 -3.10
N VAL A 575 17.65 -14.71 -3.36
CA VAL A 575 18.04 -13.30 -3.53
C VAL A 575 17.34 -12.72 -4.76
N ARG A 576 17.32 -13.45 -5.89
CA ARG A 576 16.57 -13.05 -7.10
C ARG A 576 15.07 -12.91 -6.84
N ARG A 577 14.46 -13.89 -6.15
CA ARG A 577 13.05 -13.86 -5.77
C ARG A 577 12.73 -12.63 -4.91
N ALA A 578 13.55 -12.36 -3.90
CA ALA A 578 13.39 -11.20 -3.04
C ALA A 578 13.48 -9.90 -3.84
N ALA A 579 14.48 -9.78 -4.72
CA ALA A 579 14.72 -8.54 -5.47
C ALA A 579 13.48 -8.13 -6.27
N VAL A 580 12.84 -9.09 -6.94
CA VAL A 580 11.62 -8.83 -7.71
C VAL A 580 10.43 -8.56 -6.79
N THR A 581 10.26 -9.34 -5.70
CA THR A 581 9.16 -9.15 -4.73
C THR A 581 9.22 -7.75 -4.09
N SER A 582 10.42 -7.27 -3.77
CA SER A 582 10.69 -5.96 -3.18
C SER A 582 10.28 -4.79 -4.07
N LEU A 583 10.23 -4.95 -5.39
CA LEU A 583 9.69 -3.93 -6.29
C LEU A 583 8.23 -3.58 -5.94
N GLY A 584 7.46 -4.56 -5.46
CA GLY A 584 6.08 -4.35 -5.02
C GLY A 584 5.97 -3.39 -3.84
N PHE A 585 6.93 -3.43 -2.89
CA PHE A 585 6.96 -2.54 -1.72
C PHE A 585 7.48 -1.13 -2.06
N VAL A 586 8.47 -1.01 -2.95
CA VAL A 586 8.99 0.31 -3.35
C VAL A 586 7.97 1.09 -4.17
N LEU A 587 7.17 0.41 -5.00
CA LEU A 587 6.21 1.01 -5.93
C LEU A 587 4.75 1.03 -5.43
N LEU A 588 4.51 0.95 -4.11
CA LEU A 588 3.16 0.90 -3.54
C LEU A 588 2.26 2.08 -3.95
N ARG A 589 2.81 3.30 -3.99
CA ARG A 589 2.05 4.50 -4.37
C ARG A 589 1.69 4.56 -5.85
N ASN A 590 2.46 3.89 -6.70
CA ASN A 590 2.31 3.93 -8.16
C ASN A 590 2.05 2.53 -8.75
N PRO A 591 0.91 1.89 -8.42
CA PRO A 591 0.62 0.51 -8.83
C PRO A 591 0.52 0.34 -10.34
N LYS A 592 0.20 1.40 -11.10
CA LYS A 592 0.10 1.38 -12.57
C LYS A 592 1.44 1.11 -13.27
N GLN A 593 2.56 1.47 -12.65
CA GLN A 593 3.88 1.31 -13.26
C GLN A 593 4.42 -0.12 -13.10
N VAL A 594 3.97 -0.85 -12.08
CA VAL A 594 4.51 -2.17 -11.72
C VAL A 594 4.32 -3.21 -12.83
N PRO A 595 3.13 -3.37 -13.46
CA PRO A 595 2.95 -4.33 -14.55
C PRO A 595 3.93 -4.12 -15.70
N ARG A 596 4.24 -2.86 -16.05
CA ARG A 596 5.16 -2.52 -17.15
C ARG A 596 6.60 -2.91 -16.84
N ILE A 597 7.04 -2.73 -15.59
CA ILE A 597 8.41 -3.10 -15.16
C ILE A 597 8.54 -4.61 -15.04
N VAL A 598 7.52 -5.27 -14.50
CA VAL A 598 7.55 -6.69 -14.18
C VAL A 598 7.25 -7.58 -15.39
N GLN A 599 6.66 -7.05 -16.47
CA GLN A 599 6.33 -7.81 -17.68
C GLN A 599 7.53 -8.59 -18.25
N LEU A 600 8.71 -7.97 -18.34
CA LEU A 600 9.92 -8.64 -18.84
C LEU A 600 10.44 -9.71 -17.87
N LEU A 601 10.26 -9.50 -16.56
CA LEU A 601 10.68 -10.44 -15.51
C LEU A 601 9.75 -11.65 -15.43
N ALA A 602 8.46 -11.42 -15.70
CA ALA A 602 7.43 -12.45 -15.80
C ALA A 602 7.72 -13.45 -16.94
N GLU A 603 8.33 -13.02 -18.04
CA GLU A 603 8.73 -13.90 -19.16
C GLU A 603 10.09 -14.60 -18.94
N SER A 604 10.75 -14.38 -17.80
CA SER A 604 12.05 -14.97 -17.51
C SER A 604 12.01 -16.50 -17.46
N TYR A 605 13.10 -17.12 -17.91
CA TYR A 605 13.26 -18.58 -17.82
C TYR A 605 13.33 -19.08 -16.38
N ASN A 606 13.80 -18.25 -15.43
CA ASN A 606 13.98 -18.64 -14.04
C ASN A 606 12.63 -18.60 -13.28
N PRO A 607 12.16 -19.74 -12.73
CA PRO A 607 10.88 -19.80 -12.01
C PRO A 607 10.82 -18.93 -10.75
N HIS A 608 11.93 -18.71 -10.05
CA HIS A 608 11.98 -17.89 -8.83
C HIS A 608 11.75 -16.40 -9.14
N VAL A 609 12.26 -15.93 -10.28
CA VAL A 609 12.02 -14.58 -10.80
C VAL A 609 10.54 -14.44 -11.20
N ARG A 610 9.96 -15.44 -11.89
CA ARG A 610 8.53 -15.45 -12.23
C ARG A 610 7.64 -15.45 -10.98
N TYR A 611 7.99 -16.24 -9.96
CA TYR A 611 7.28 -16.23 -8.68
C TYR A 611 7.36 -14.85 -8.00
N GLY A 612 8.55 -14.25 -7.91
CA GLY A 612 8.72 -12.90 -7.36
C GLY A 612 7.91 -11.84 -8.13
N ALA A 613 7.83 -11.98 -9.45
CA ALA A 613 7.00 -11.14 -10.31
C ALA A 613 5.50 -11.25 -9.96
N THR A 614 4.99 -12.48 -9.72
CA THR A 614 3.60 -12.67 -9.31
C THR A 614 3.30 -11.98 -7.98
N LEU A 615 4.17 -12.12 -6.97
CA LEU A 615 3.97 -11.49 -5.66
C LEU A 615 4.10 -9.96 -5.71
N ALA A 616 5.04 -9.43 -6.49
CA ALA A 616 5.19 -7.98 -6.67
C ALA A 616 3.91 -7.33 -7.20
N LEU A 617 3.24 -7.99 -8.17
CA LEU A 617 1.93 -7.56 -8.68
C LEU A 617 0.85 -7.68 -7.60
N GLY A 618 0.83 -8.77 -6.84
CA GLY A 618 -0.14 -8.99 -5.76
C GLY A 618 -0.05 -7.95 -4.65
N ILE A 619 1.18 -7.60 -4.23
CA ILE A 619 1.46 -6.62 -3.17
C ILE A 619 1.14 -5.20 -3.63
N SER A 620 1.63 -4.79 -4.80
CA SER A 620 1.44 -3.42 -5.30
C SER A 620 -0.01 -3.13 -5.71
N CYS A 621 -0.69 -4.08 -6.35
CA CYS A 621 -2.04 -3.90 -6.88
C CYS A 621 -3.13 -4.42 -5.94
N ALA A 622 -2.82 -4.73 -4.68
CA ALA A 622 -3.78 -5.22 -3.70
C ALA A 622 -5.01 -4.29 -3.57
N GLY A 623 -6.22 -4.85 -3.62
CA GLY A 623 -7.48 -4.09 -3.49
C GLY A 623 -7.84 -3.16 -4.66
N THR A 624 -6.97 -3.00 -5.68
CA THR A 624 -7.21 -2.08 -6.80
C THR A 624 -8.04 -2.69 -7.94
N GLY A 625 -7.92 -4.01 -8.17
CA GLY A 625 -8.55 -4.70 -9.31
C GLY A 625 -8.04 -4.33 -10.69
N TYR A 626 -6.78 -3.95 -10.79
CA TYR A 626 -6.20 -3.51 -12.04
C TYR A 626 -6.17 -4.65 -13.09
N LEU A 627 -6.75 -4.40 -14.28
CA LEU A 627 -6.94 -5.42 -15.30
C LEU A 627 -5.63 -5.90 -15.92
N ASP A 628 -4.69 -5.00 -16.22
CA ASP A 628 -3.40 -5.36 -16.83
C ASP A 628 -2.59 -6.29 -15.92
N ALA A 629 -2.67 -6.10 -14.60
CA ALA A 629 -2.03 -6.99 -13.63
C ALA A 629 -2.64 -8.39 -13.68
N LEU A 630 -3.97 -8.50 -13.82
CA LEU A 630 -4.65 -9.79 -13.95
C LEU A 630 -4.33 -10.49 -15.27
N GLU A 631 -4.21 -9.75 -16.37
CA GLU A 631 -3.79 -10.30 -17.68
C GLU A 631 -2.38 -10.87 -17.63
N LEU A 632 -1.47 -10.22 -16.91
CA LEU A 632 -0.11 -10.72 -16.71
C LEU A 632 -0.07 -11.98 -15.81
N LEU A 633 -1.03 -12.12 -14.88
CA LEU A 633 -1.13 -13.30 -13.99
C LEU A 633 -1.79 -14.51 -14.66
N GLU A 634 -2.66 -14.34 -15.66
CA GLU A 634 -3.31 -15.43 -16.38
C GLU A 634 -2.35 -16.50 -16.94
N PRO A 635 -1.27 -16.17 -17.67
CA PRO A 635 -0.31 -17.17 -18.12
C PRO A 635 0.43 -17.83 -16.94
N MET A 636 0.68 -17.09 -15.84
CA MET A 636 1.35 -17.62 -14.65
C MET A 636 0.54 -18.68 -13.91
N THR A 637 -0.80 -18.60 -13.96
CA THR A 637 -1.66 -19.67 -13.41
C THR A 637 -1.54 -21.01 -14.15
N LYS A 638 -0.99 -21.00 -15.37
CA LYS A 638 -0.78 -22.18 -16.22
C LYS A 638 0.71 -22.54 -16.35
N ASP A 639 1.57 -21.91 -15.55
CA ASP A 639 3.01 -22.20 -15.55
C ASP A 639 3.25 -23.68 -15.20
N PRO A 640 4.22 -24.37 -15.83
CA PRO A 640 4.54 -25.75 -15.48
C PRO A 640 5.01 -25.93 -14.03
N VAL A 641 5.59 -24.88 -13.42
CA VAL A 641 6.12 -24.93 -12.06
C VAL A 641 5.02 -24.64 -11.03
N ASP A 642 4.90 -25.53 -10.05
CA ASP A 642 3.84 -25.56 -9.03
C ASP A 642 3.83 -24.33 -8.11
N PHE A 643 4.99 -23.90 -7.62
CA PHE A 643 5.06 -22.73 -6.73
C PHE A 643 4.78 -21.41 -7.46
N VAL A 644 5.07 -21.31 -8.76
CA VAL A 644 4.70 -20.14 -9.58
C VAL A 644 3.18 -20.03 -9.66
N ARG A 645 2.48 -21.16 -9.88
CA ARG A 645 1.02 -21.21 -9.84
C ARG A 645 0.47 -20.83 -8.45
N GLN A 646 1.10 -21.30 -7.38
CA GLN A 646 0.74 -20.92 -6.00
C GLN A 646 0.79 -19.40 -5.81
N GLY A 647 1.90 -18.75 -6.19
CA GLY A 647 2.05 -17.30 -6.12
C GLY A 647 1.01 -16.55 -6.97
N ALA A 648 0.75 -17.04 -8.19
CA ALA A 648 -0.25 -16.47 -9.08
C ALA A 648 -1.67 -16.49 -8.47
N PHE A 649 -2.08 -17.61 -7.84
CA PHE A 649 -3.40 -17.70 -7.20
C PHE A 649 -3.53 -16.73 -6.03
N MET A 650 -2.51 -16.65 -5.18
CA MET A 650 -2.50 -15.74 -4.03
C MET A 650 -2.57 -14.28 -4.49
N SER A 651 -1.77 -13.90 -5.48
CA SER A 651 -1.77 -12.54 -6.03
C SER A 651 -3.10 -12.17 -6.70
N GLN A 652 -3.73 -13.10 -7.44
CA GLN A 652 -5.07 -12.88 -7.99
C GLN A 652 -6.11 -12.60 -6.89
N ALA A 653 -6.05 -13.33 -5.77
CA ALA A 653 -6.95 -13.10 -4.64
C ALA A 653 -6.70 -11.76 -3.95
N MET A 654 -5.44 -11.36 -3.78
CA MET A 654 -5.08 -10.06 -3.19
C MET A 654 -5.55 -8.87 -4.04
N ILE A 655 -5.43 -8.98 -5.37
CA ILE A 655 -5.88 -7.92 -6.31
C ILE A 655 -7.42 -7.82 -6.35
N LEU A 656 -8.10 -8.96 -6.28
CA LEU A 656 -9.57 -9.07 -6.41
C LEU A 656 -10.32 -9.02 -5.07
N ILE A 657 -9.63 -8.82 -3.94
CA ILE A 657 -10.26 -8.74 -2.63
C ILE A 657 -11.36 -7.66 -2.65
N GLN A 658 -12.52 -7.98 -2.06
CA GLN A 658 -13.72 -7.13 -2.02
C GLN A 658 -14.37 -6.76 -3.38
N GLN A 659 -13.85 -7.23 -4.51
CA GLN A 659 -14.42 -6.90 -5.82
C GLN A 659 -15.58 -7.81 -6.20
N THR A 660 -16.58 -7.25 -6.88
CA THR A 660 -17.77 -7.98 -7.32
C THR A 660 -17.69 -8.35 -8.79
N GLU A 661 -18.56 -9.26 -9.23
CA GLU A 661 -18.65 -9.68 -10.63
C GLU A 661 -19.04 -8.52 -11.57
N ASN A 662 -19.73 -7.51 -11.05
CA ASN A 662 -20.17 -6.34 -11.81
C ASN A 662 -19.07 -5.28 -11.94
N THR A 663 -18.17 -5.18 -10.97
CA THR A 663 -16.97 -4.34 -11.09
C THR A 663 -15.93 -4.99 -12.00
N ASN A 664 -15.72 -6.31 -11.87
CA ASN A 664 -14.77 -7.06 -12.67
C ASN A 664 -15.30 -8.47 -13.01
N PRO A 665 -15.55 -8.80 -14.30
CA PRO A 665 -16.11 -10.09 -14.70
C PRO A 665 -15.15 -11.26 -14.47
N LYS A 666 -13.85 -11.00 -14.31
CA LYS A 666 -12.83 -12.04 -14.06
C LYS A 666 -12.99 -12.72 -12.70
N VAL A 667 -13.64 -12.09 -11.71
CA VAL A 667 -13.84 -12.66 -10.37
C VAL A 667 -14.56 -14.01 -10.42
N ALA A 668 -15.63 -14.12 -11.21
CA ALA A 668 -16.38 -15.37 -11.35
C ALA A 668 -15.55 -16.48 -12.01
N GLY A 669 -14.69 -16.13 -12.96
CA GLY A 669 -13.77 -17.06 -13.61
C GLY A 669 -12.70 -17.59 -12.64
N VAL A 670 -12.12 -16.69 -11.84
CA VAL A 670 -11.09 -17.01 -10.85
C VAL A 670 -11.64 -17.88 -9.72
N ARG A 671 -12.84 -17.60 -9.20
CA ARG A 671 -13.49 -18.45 -8.17
C ARG A 671 -13.70 -19.88 -8.68
N LYS A 672 -14.20 -20.04 -9.91
CA LYS A 672 -14.36 -21.36 -10.54
C LYS A 672 -13.03 -22.07 -10.77
N LEU A 673 -11.96 -21.33 -11.06
CA LEU A 673 -10.63 -21.88 -11.21
C LEU A 673 -10.13 -22.49 -9.89
N TYR A 674 -10.29 -21.78 -8.77
CA TYR A 674 -9.91 -22.30 -7.45
C TYR A 674 -10.70 -23.57 -7.10
N GLU A 675 -12.02 -23.57 -7.29
CA GLU A 675 -12.85 -24.76 -7.06
C GLU A 675 -12.40 -25.96 -7.90
N LYS A 676 -12.08 -25.74 -9.19
CA LYS A 676 -11.59 -26.77 -10.08
C LYS A 676 -10.28 -27.38 -9.56
N ILE A 677 -9.30 -26.56 -9.23
CA ILE A 677 -7.97 -27.00 -8.79
C ILE A 677 -8.04 -27.74 -7.45
N ILE A 678 -8.86 -27.25 -6.51
CA ILE A 678 -9.07 -27.89 -5.21
C ILE A 678 -9.74 -29.27 -5.38
N SER A 679 -10.67 -29.39 -6.34
CA SER A 679 -11.38 -30.65 -6.61
C SER A 679 -10.56 -31.70 -7.36
N ASP A 680 -9.59 -31.26 -8.16
CA ASP A 680 -8.79 -32.15 -8.99
C ASP A 680 -7.77 -32.92 -8.15
N LYS A 681 -7.72 -34.25 -8.30
CA LYS A 681 -6.76 -35.08 -7.58
C LYS A 681 -5.37 -35.05 -8.20
N HIS A 682 -5.26 -34.76 -9.50
CA HIS A 682 -4.00 -34.80 -10.25
C HIS A 682 -3.17 -33.52 -10.13
N GLU A 683 -3.75 -32.46 -9.56
CA GLU A 683 -3.04 -31.21 -9.30
C GLU A 683 -2.04 -31.33 -8.14
N ASP A 684 -0.95 -30.57 -8.27
CA ASP A 684 0.17 -30.56 -7.32
C ASP A 684 -0.25 -30.03 -5.94
N PRO A 685 0.32 -30.56 -4.84
CA PRO A 685 -0.02 -30.12 -3.48
C PRO A 685 0.19 -28.63 -3.22
N MET A 686 1.24 -28.02 -3.80
CA MET A 686 1.55 -26.60 -3.62
C MET A 686 0.54 -25.71 -4.36
N ALA A 687 0.13 -26.10 -5.57
CA ALA A 687 -0.90 -25.39 -6.32
C ALA A 687 -2.25 -25.43 -5.58
N LYS A 688 -2.60 -26.57 -4.97
CA LYS A 688 -3.78 -26.69 -4.10
C LYS A 688 -3.67 -25.82 -2.86
N PHE A 689 -2.51 -25.82 -2.19
CA PHE A 689 -2.26 -24.97 -1.03
C PHE A 689 -2.49 -23.49 -1.38
N GLY A 690 -1.95 -23.03 -2.51
CA GLY A 690 -2.16 -21.68 -3.03
C GLY A 690 -3.62 -21.36 -3.34
N ALA A 691 -4.35 -22.27 -3.98
CA ALA A 691 -5.76 -22.08 -4.30
C ALA A 691 -6.65 -22.00 -3.03
N VAL A 692 -6.34 -22.79 -2.00
CA VAL A 692 -7.05 -22.76 -0.71
C VAL A 692 -6.79 -21.45 0.03
N LEU A 693 -5.53 -21.02 0.11
CA LEU A 693 -5.18 -19.72 0.68
C LEU A 693 -5.84 -18.57 -0.08
N ALA A 694 -5.80 -18.60 -1.41
CA ALA A 694 -6.41 -17.59 -2.27
C ALA A 694 -7.92 -17.48 -2.02
N GLN A 695 -8.62 -18.62 -1.85
CA GLN A 695 -10.03 -18.64 -1.48
C GLN A 695 -10.26 -17.99 -0.10
N GLY A 696 -9.39 -18.27 0.87
CA GLY A 696 -9.46 -17.67 2.21
C GLY A 696 -9.22 -16.16 2.21
N ILE A 697 -8.28 -15.67 1.40
CA ILE A 697 -7.98 -14.24 1.23
C ILE A 697 -9.13 -13.51 0.53
N LEU A 698 -9.71 -14.11 -0.52
CA LEU A 698 -10.79 -13.50 -1.28
C LEU A 698 -12.07 -13.32 -0.45
N ASP A 699 -12.32 -14.24 0.48
CA ASP A 699 -13.47 -14.22 1.39
C ASP A 699 -13.10 -13.75 2.81
N ALA A 700 -11.98 -13.03 2.97
CA ALA A 700 -11.47 -12.61 4.26
C ALA A 700 -12.46 -11.72 5.04
N GLY A 701 -12.46 -11.85 6.38
CA GLY A 701 -13.22 -11.03 7.32
C GLY A 701 -14.72 -10.91 7.01
N GLY A 702 -15.36 -12.01 6.60
CA GLY A 702 -16.76 -12.00 6.16
C GLY A 702 -17.02 -11.16 4.91
N ARG A 703 -15.99 -10.97 4.07
CA ARG A 703 -15.98 -10.10 2.87
C ARG A 703 -16.03 -8.60 3.16
N ASN A 704 -15.63 -8.19 4.37
CA ASN A 704 -15.66 -6.80 4.83
C ASN A 704 -14.28 -6.19 5.05
N VAL A 705 -13.21 -6.97 4.89
CA VAL A 705 -11.82 -6.50 5.00
C VAL A 705 -11.15 -6.46 3.65
N THR A 706 -10.29 -5.48 3.45
CA THR A 706 -9.44 -5.35 2.26
C THR A 706 -7.98 -5.48 2.70
N ILE A 707 -7.10 -5.73 1.74
CA ILE A 707 -5.65 -5.58 1.94
C ILE A 707 -5.30 -4.18 1.45
N SER A 708 -4.93 -3.29 2.37
CA SER A 708 -4.45 -1.94 2.03
C SER A 708 -3.14 -1.67 2.73
N LEU A 709 -2.09 -1.48 1.94
CA LEU A 709 -0.75 -1.13 2.44
C LEU A 709 -0.57 0.38 2.62
N LEU A 710 -1.49 1.14 2.03
CA LEU A 710 -1.59 2.57 2.22
C LEU A 710 -2.82 2.86 3.08
N SER A 711 -2.69 3.81 3.99
CA SER A 711 -3.83 4.50 4.57
C SER A 711 -4.58 5.26 3.47
N ARG A 712 -5.85 5.57 3.71
CA ARG A 712 -6.68 6.32 2.74
C ARG A 712 -6.14 7.73 2.47
N THR A 713 -5.40 8.27 3.45
CA THR A 713 -4.66 9.55 3.39
C THR A 713 -3.36 9.47 2.57
N GLY A 714 -2.95 8.28 2.11
CA GLY A 714 -1.72 8.08 1.33
C GLY A 714 -0.45 7.82 2.15
N HIS A 715 -0.58 7.75 3.48
CA HIS A 715 0.50 7.28 4.36
C HIS A 715 0.71 5.77 4.24
N ALA A 716 1.93 5.30 4.50
CA ALA A 716 2.26 3.89 4.50
C ALA A 716 1.80 3.23 5.80
N ASN A 717 0.85 2.28 5.73
CA ASN A 717 0.39 1.56 6.91
C ASN A 717 1.48 0.55 7.32
N MET A 718 2.21 0.90 8.37
CA MET A 718 3.38 0.17 8.83
C MET A 718 3.03 -1.28 9.26
N PRO A 719 2.02 -1.53 10.12
CA PRO A 719 1.57 -2.90 10.44
C PRO A 719 1.21 -3.74 9.21
N ALA A 720 0.55 -3.14 8.21
CA ALA A 720 0.17 -3.84 7.00
C ALA A 720 1.39 -4.21 6.15
N ILE A 721 2.33 -3.28 5.95
CA ILE A 721 3.54 -3.51 5.14
C ILE A 721 4.44 -4.55 5.78
N VAL A 722 4.67 -4.45 7.09
CA VAL A 722 5.46 -5.42 7.85
C VAL A 722 4.77 -6.78 7.87
N GLY A 723 3.46 -6.82 8.12
CA GLY A 723 2.67 -8.06 8.06
C GLY A 723 2.75 -8.74 6.70
N MET A 724 2.69 -7.95 5.61
CA MET A 724 2.90 -8.45 4.26
C MET A 724 4.32 -8.96 4.02
N ALA A 725 5.35 -8.26 4.48
CA ALA A 725 6.74 -8.68 4.35
C ALA A 725 6.99 -10.02 5.06
N VAL A 726 6.52 -10.17 6.30
CA VAL A 726 6.63 -11.44 7.04
C VAL A 726 5.80 -12.55 6.40
N PHE A 727 4.60 -12.22 5.90
CA PHE A 727 3.77 -13.18 5.17
C PHE A 727 4.51 -13.78 3.97
N THR A 728 5.24 -12.99 3.18
CA THR A 728 5.99 -13.51 2.02
C THR A 728 7.06 -14.56 2.36
N GLN A 729 7.46 -14.66 3.63
CA GLN A 729 8.44 -15.62 4.14
C GLN A 729 7.88 -17.03 4.43
N PHE A 730 6.61 -17.29 4.11
CA PHE A 730 5.95 -18.57 4.44
C PHE A 730 6.64 -19.83 3.85
N TRP A 731 7.52 -19.67 2.85
CA TRP A 731 8.25 -20.76 2.20
C TRP A 731 9.09 -21.59 3.17
N TYR A 732 9.77 -20.92 4.09
CA TYR A 732 10.64 -21.58 5.06
C TYR A 732 9.91 -21.88 6.35
N TRP A 733 8.91 -21.06 6.70
CA TRP A 733 8.14 -21.20 7.92
C TRP A 733 6.65 -20.89 7.74
N TYR A 734 5.83 -21.94 7.58
CA TYR A 734 4.38 -21.82 7.36
C TYR A 734 3.63 -21.00 8.42
N PRO A 735 3.92 -21.07 9.74
CA PRO A 735 3.21 -20.28 10.74
C PRO A 735 3.28 -18.75 10.56
N LEU A 736 4.26 -18.23 9.80
CA LEU A 736 4.34 -16.80 9.46
C LEU A 736 3.16 -16.32 8.59
N THR A 737 2.43 -17.25 7.96
CA THR A 737 1.23 -16.97 7.16
C THR A 737 0.18 -16.17 7.95
N HIS A 738 0.08 -16.35 9.26
CA HIS A 738 -0.89 -15.63 10.11
C HIS A 738 -0.67 -14.11 10.15
N MET A 739 0.54 -13.62 9.82
CA MET A 739 0.86 -12.18 9.80
C MET A 739 0.11 -11.39 8.72
N LEU A 740 -0.47 -12.07 7.72
CA LEU A 740 -1.37 -11.43 6.76
C LEU A 740 -2.56 -10.75 7.44
N SER A 741 -2.96 -11.23 8.62
CA SER A 741 -4.02 -10.61 9.41
C SER A 741 -3.75 -9.17 9.80
N LEU A 742 -2.49 -8.73 9.87
CA LEU A 742 -2.12 -7.34 10.14
C LEU A 742 -2.39 -6.43 8.93
N ALA A 743 -2.40 -6.98 7.71
CA ALA A 743 -2.69 -6.25 6.49
C ALA A 743 -4.19 -6.14 6.19
N PHE A 744 -5.05 -6.85 6.93
CA PHE A 744 -6.50 -6.74 6.80
C PHE A 744 -7.03 -5.49 7.48
N THR A 745 -7.55 -4.57 6.67
CA THR A 745 -8.21 -3.34 7.14
C THR A 745 -9.70 -3.41 6.82
N PRO A 746 -10.59 -3.25 7.82
CA PRO A 746 -12.03 -3.18 7.59
C PRO A 746 -12.42 -1.95 6.77
N THR A 747 -13.33 -2.12 5.82
CA THR A 747 -13.84 -1.02 4.98
C THR A 747 -15.28 -0.70 5.37
N ALA A 748 -15.44 0.22 6.32
CA ALA A 748 -16.73 0.64 6.85
C ALA A 748 -16.77 2.16 7.04
N ILE A 749 -17.98 2.71 6.97
CA ILE A 749 -18.26 4.05 7.53
C ILE A 749 -18.84 3.82 8.93
N ILE A 750 -18.17 4.40 9.91
CA ILE A 750 -18.56 4.36 11.31
C ILE A 750 -18.78 5.81 11.72
N GLY A 751 -20.02 6.18 12.01
CA GLY A 751 -20.32 7.46 12.63
C GLY A 751 -20.50 7.32 14.13
N LEU A 752 -20.06 8.34 14.86
CA LEU A 752 -20.02 8.41 16.32
C LEU A 752 -20.68 9.70 16.81
N ASN A 753 -21.32 9.65 17.97
CA ASN A 753 -21.82 10.86 18.62
C ASN A 753 -20.72 11.49 19.52
N LYS A 754 -21.01 12.65 20.12
CA LYS A 754 -20.13 13.33 21.10
C LYS A 754 -19.71 12.44 22.30
N ASN A 755 -20.47 11.38 22.58
CA ASN A 755 -20.19 10.44 23.66
C ASN A 755 -19.44 9.18 23.20
N LEU A 756 -19.01 9.10 21.93
CA LEU A 756 -18.37 7.93 21.32
C LEU A 756 -19.28 6.69 21.20
N ASP A 757 -20.60 6.88 21.27
CA ASP A 757 -21.58 5.83 20.95
C ASP A 757 -21.94 5.86 19.46
N THR A 758 -22.46 4.74 18.96
CA THR A 758 -22.85 4.57 17.56
C THR A 758 -24.33 4.97 17.34
N PRO A 759 -24.62 6.18 16.80
CA PRO A 759 -25.99 6.56 16.48
C PRO A 759 -26.54 5.74 15.30
N ARG A 760 -27.86 5.55 15.26
CA ARG A 760 -28.55 5.03 14.08
C ARG A 760 -28.90 6.19 13.17
N PHE A 761 -28.19 6.31 12.04
CA PHE A 761 -28.52 7.21 10.96
C PHE A 761 -28.39 6.49 9.62
N GLU A 762 -29.02 7.06 8.60
CA GLU A 762 -29.02 6.54 7.23
C GLU A 762 -28.33 7.51 6.27
N PHE A 763 -27.56 6.98 5.34
CA PHE A 763 -26.96 7.73 4.24
C PHE A 763 -27.28 7.07 2.89
N VAL A 764 -27.20 7.85 1.81
CA VAL A 764 -27.57 7.40 0.46
C VAL A 764 -26.32 7.13 -0.36
N SER A 765 -26.21 5.94 -0.94
CA SER A 765 -25.24 5.62 -1.97
C SER A 765 -25.88 5.84 -3.34
N ASN A 766 -25.39 6.81 -4.11
CA ASN A 766 -25.86 7.14 -5.45
C ASN A 766 -25.26 6.20 -6.52
N ALA A 767 -25.39 4.89 -6.30
CA ALA A 767 -24.94 3.86 -7.23
C ALA A 767 -25.90 2.67 -7.21
N LYS A 768 -25.80 1.83 -8.25
CA LYS A 768 -26.58 0.58 -8.32
C LYS A 768 -26.10 -0.38 -7.24
N ALA A 769 -27.03 -0.87 -6.41
CA ALA A 769 -26.73 -1.80 -5.32
C ALA A 769 -25.91 -3.02 -5.78
N SER A 770 -26.17 -3.55 -6.98
CA SER A 770 -25.43 -4.71 -7.51
C SER A 770 -23.94 -4.46 -7.78
N LEU A 771 -23.49 -3.20 -7.91
CA LEU A 771 -22.05 -2.91 -8.05
C LEU A 771 -21.29 -3.22 -6.77
N PHE A 772 -21.91 -3.00 -5.61
CA PHE A 772 -21.27 -3.10 -4.29
C PHE A 772 -21.84 -4.21 -3.41
N ALA A 773 -22.87 -4.92 -3.87
CA ALA A 773 -23.49 -6.03 -3.16
C ALA A 773 -22.50 -7.16 -2.85
N TYR A 774 -22.76 -7.86 -1.74
CA TYR A 774 -22.06 -9.10 -1.44
C TYR A 774 -22.27 -10.16 -2.52
N PRO A 775 -21.25 -10.97 -2.84
CA PRO A 775 -21.45 -12.14 -3.67
C PRO A 775 -22.50 -13.06 -3.02
N PRO A 776 -23.42 -13.63 -3.80
CA PRO A 776 -24.45 -14.51 -3.26
C PRO A 776 -23.80 -15.75 -2.61
N ALA A 777 -24.32 -16.16 -1.45
CA ALA A 777 -23.90 -17.40 -0.81
C ALA A 777 -24.19 -18.61 -1.71
N LEU A 778 -23.31 -19.62 -1.66
CA LEU A 778 -23.53 -20.87 -2.39
C LEU A 778 -24.79 -21.56 -1.84
N LYS A 779 -25.76 -21.78 -2.71
CA LYS A 779 -26.94 -22.57 -2.34
C LYS A 779 -26.49 -24.02 -2.12
N PRO A 780 -26.92 -24.68 -1.02
CA PRO A 780 -26.68 -26.10 -0.84
C PRO A 780 -27.27 -26.87 -2.04
N PRO A 781 -26.62 -27.94 -2.53
CA PRO A 781 -27.02 -28.62 -3.76
C PRO A 781 -28.42 -29.23 -3.61
N SER A 782 -29.44 -28.46 -3.97
CA SER A 782 -30.85 -28.81 -3.86
C SER A 782 -31.57 -28.31 -5.12
N ALA A 783 -31.24 -28.92 -6.27
CA ALA A 783 -32.06 -28.95 -7.49
C ALA A 783 -31.42 -29.81 -8.59
N THR A 784 -30.10 -29.73 -8.75
CA THR A 784 -29.39 -30.36 -9.89
C THR A 784 -29.23 -31.88 -9.75
N VAL A 785 -29.24 -32.41 -8.52
CA VAL A 785 -29.28 -33.87 -8.30
C VAL A 785 -30.65 -34.42 -8.70
N VAL A 786 -31.73 -33.67 -8.50
CA VAL A 786 -33.08 -34.11 -8.91
C VAL A 786 -33.21 -34.11 -10.43
N GLU A 787 -32.60 -33.15 -11.15
CA GLU A 787 -32.58 -33.15 -12.61
C GLU A 787 -31.72 -34.27 -13.21
N LYS A 788 -30.54 -34.56 -12.64
CA LYS A 788 -29.68 -35.67 -13.10
C LYS A 788 -30.29 -37.04 -12.79
N VAL A 789 -30.96 -37.18 -11.65
CA VAL A 789 -31.71 -38.38 -11.31
C VAL A 789 -32.95 -38.50 -12.21
N ALA A 790 -33.67 -37.41 -12.50
CA ALA A 790 -34.81 -37.42 -13.41
C ALA A 790 -34.39 -37.79 -14.84
N THR A 791 -33.28 -37.25 -15.37
CA THR A 791 -32.75 -37.63 -16.69
C THR A 791 -32.19 -39.05 -16.72
N ALA A 792 -31.58 -39.54 -15.64
CA ALA A 792 -31.17 -40.94 -15.52
C ALA A 792 -32.38 -41.89 -15.46
N VAL A 793 -33.43 -41.52 -14.73
CA VAL A 793 -34.69 -42.28 -14.65
C VAL A 793 -35.44 -42.24 -15.98
N LEU A 794 -35.49 -41.10 -16.68
CA LEU A 794 -36.11 -40.97 -18.00
C LEU A 794 -35.35 -41.77 -19.06
N SER A 795 -34.01 -41.75 -19.05
CA SER A 795 -33.19 -42.50 -20.00
C SER A 795 -33.23 -44.02 -19.75
N THR A 796 -33.27 -44.45 -18.49
CA THR A 796 -33.45 -45.87 -18.13
C THR A 796 -34.89 -46.34 -18.42
N THR A 797 -35.90 -45.52 -18.17
CA THR A 797 -37.31 -45.82 -18.47
C THR A 797 -37.58 -45.88 -19.98
N ALA A 798 -36.96 -44.99 -20.77
CA ALA A 798 -37.02 -45.03 -22.23
C ALA A 798 -36.31 -46.27 -22.80
N LYS A 799 -35.13 -46.63 -22.29
CA LYS A 799 -34.44 -47.88 -22.66
C LYS A 799 -35.23 -49.12 -22.24
N ALA A 800 -35.89 -49.10 -21.08
CA ALA A 800 -36.75 -50.19 -20.61
C ALA A 800 -38.00 -50.36 -21.49
N LYS A 801 -38.69 -49.26 -21.83
CA LYS A 801 -39.82 -49.29 -22.79
C LYS A 801 -39.39 -49.73 -24.19
N ALA A 802 -38.22 -49.31 -24.66
CA ALA A 802 -37.67 -49.75 -25.95
C ALA A 802 -37.29 -51.24 -25.95
N ARG A 803 -36.76 -51.77 -24.84
CA ARG A 803 -36.54 -53.22 -24.66
C ARG A 803 -37.85 -53.99 -24.57
N ALA A 804 -38.84 -53.49 -23.84
CA ALA A 804 -40.16 -54.12 -23.75
C ALA A 804 -40.85 -54.21 -25.12
N LYS A 805 -40.81 -53.13 -25.93
CA LYS A 805 -41.32 -53.14 -27.31
C LYS A 805 -40.56 -54.09 -28.24
N LYS A 806 -39.26 -54.33 -28.00
CA LYS A 806 -38.49 -55.33 -28.75
C LYS A 806 -38.89 -56.76 -28.34
N ILE A 807 -39.11 -57.00 -27.05
CA ILE A 807 -39.57 -58.30 -26.53
C ILE A 807 -41.02 -58.60 -26.96
N GLU A 808 -41.90 -57.60 -27.02
CA GLU A 808 -43.25 -57.75 -27.58
C GLU A 808 -43.22 -58.03 -29.10
N LYS A 809 -42.29 -57.41 -29.84
CA LYS A 809 -42.06 -57.74 -31.25
C LYS A 809 -41.45 -59.14 -31.46
N GLU A 810 -40.62 -59.63 -30.54
CA GLU A 810 -40.07 -60.99 -30.57
C GLU A 810 -41.09 -62.07 -30.14
N LYS A 811 -42.15 -61.70 -29.43
CA LYS A 811 -43.25 -62.60 -29.03
C LYS A 811 -44.43 -62.62 -30.02
N GLY A 812 -44.40 -61.82 -31.08
CA GLY A 812 -45.52 -61.60 -32.00
C GLY A 812 -45.56 -62.49 -33.25
N ASP A 813 -45.06 -63.72 -33.21
CA ASP A 813 -44.98 -64.62 -34.39
C ASP A 813 -45.62 -66.02 -34.16
N GLN A 814 -46.78 -66.07 -33.49
CA GLN A 814 -47.76 -67.17 -33.54
C GLN A 814 -49.20 -66.63 -33.58
N MET A 815 -50.01 -67.17 -34.50
CA MET A 815 -51.24 -66.61 -35.12
C MET A 815 -52.57 -66.67 -34.32
N ASP A 816 -53.42 -65.68 -34.63
CA ASP A 816 -54.91 -65.58 -34.80
C ASP A 816 -55.93 -66.23 -33.84
N ILE A 817 -56.96 -65.44 -33.45
CA ILE A 817 -58.34 -65.45 -34.03
C ILE A 817 -59.21 -64.31 -33.45
N ASP A 818 -60.08 -63.77 -34.32
CA ASP A 818 -61.15 -62.74 -34.23
C ASP A 818 -62.06 -62.69 -32.97
N ASP A 819 -62.51 -61.50 -32.57
CA ASP A 819 -63.86 -60.95 -32.91
C ASP A 819 -64.17 -59.57 -32.28
N ASP A 820 -64.97 -58.80 -33.02
CA ASP A 820 -65.85 -57.66 -32.68
C ASP A 820 -65.33 -56.21 -32.41
N LYS A 821 -65.72 -55.32 -33.34
CA LYS A 821 -65.96 -53.86 -33.23
C LYS A 821 -67.50 -53.63 -33.22
N PRO A 822 -68.11 -52.46 -32.88
CA PRO A 822 -67.57 -51.09 -33.00
C PRO A 822 -68.05 -50.03 -31.97
N ALA A 823 -67.58 -48.78 -32.20
CA ALA A 823 -68.20 -47.47 -31.94
C ALA A 823 -67.49 -46.58 -30.90
N SER A 824 -67.24 -45.28 -31.09
CA SER A 824 -66.93 -44.38 -32.24
C SER A 824 -66.76 -42.97 -31.66
N LEU A 825 -66.15 -42.05 -32.45
CA LEU A 825 -66.14 -40.57 -32.34
C LEU A 825 -64.94 -40.01 -31.54
N LYS A 826 -64.18 -39.00 -32.00
CA LYS A 826 -64.21 -38.15 -33.19
C LYS A 826 -62.85 -37.42 -33.26
N ASP A 827 -62.31 -37.24 -34.46
CA ASP A 827 -61.32 -36.21 -34.76
C ASP A 827 -61.97 -34.83 -34.70
N GLU A 828 -61.25 -33.83 -34.20
CA GLU A 828 -61.37 -32.43 -34.64
C GLU A 828 -60.03 -31.71 -34.38
N GLU A 829 -59.37 -31.33 -35.46
CA GLU A 829 -58.20 -30.46 -35.50
C GLU A 829 -58.54 -29.07 -34.94
N MET A 830 -57.61 -28.42 -34.23
CA MET A 830 -57.28 -27.02 -34.52
C MET A 830 -55.98 -26.54 -33.84
N ALA A 831 -55.13 -25.98 -34.69
CA ALA A 831 -54.35 -24.77 -34.52
C ALA A 831 -53.10 -24.77 -33.62
N GLU A 832 -51.98 -24.54 -34.31
CA GLU A 832 -50.83 -23.74 -33.90
C GLU A 832 -51.16 -22.67 -32.84
N ASP A 833 -50.60 -22.81 -31.64
CA ASP A 833 -49.96 -21.70 -30.92
C ASP A 833 -49.20 -22.26 -29.71
N ASP A 834 -47.88 -22.48 -29.83
CA ASP A 834 -46.98 -22.54 -28.66
C ASP A 834 -45.51 -22.37 -29.05
N LYS A 835 -45.25 -21.44 -29.99
CA LYS A 835 -43.93 -20.83 -30.19
C LYS A 835 -43.92 -19.41 -29.64
N LYS A 836 -44.31 -19.22 -28.38
CA LYS A 836 -44.21 -17.92 -27.70
C LYS A 836 -44.01 -17.99 -26.18
N GLU A 837 -43.25 -18.96 -25.64
CA GLU A 837 -42.85 -18.89 -24.21
C GLU A 837 -41.37 -19.23 -23.88
N GLU A 838 -40.44 -19.17 -24.85
CA GLU A 838 -38.99 -19.23 -24.57
C GLU A 838 -38.25 -17.87 -24.61
N GLN A 839 -38.99 -16.76 -24.60
CA GLN A 839 -38.42 -15.41 -24.41
C GLN A 839 -39.09 -14.63 -23.28
N ARG A 840 -39.33 -15.26 -22.13
CA ARG A 840 -39.23 -14.52 -20.86
C ARG A 840 -37.78 -14.52 -20.42
N LYS A 841 -36.97 -13.66 -21.07
CA LYS A 841 -35.85 -13.00 -20.38
C LYS A 841 -36.40 -12.61 -19.01
N GLN A 842 -35.89 -13.19 -17.94
CA GLN A 842 -36.02 -12.60 -16.62
C GLN A 842 -35.63 -11.14 -16.80
N LYS A 843 -36.62 -10.23 -16.83
CA LYS A 843 -36.35 -8.82 -16.62
C LYS A 843 -35.71 -8.79 -15.25
N LYS A 844 -34.37 -8.73 -15.18
CA LYS A 844 -33.67 -8.21 -13.99
C LYS A 844 -34.49 -6.99 -13.58
N LYS A 845 -35.08 -7.00 -12.38
CA LYS A 845 -35.77 -5.81 -11.84
C LYS A 845 -34.85 -4.64 -12.14
N LYS A 846 -35.37 -3.55 -12.74
CA LYS A 846 -34.58 -2.32 -12.89
C LYS A 846 -34.12 -1.97 -11.47
N GLU A 847 -32.84 -2.18 -11.20
CA GLU A 847 -32.26 -1.87 -9.90
C GLU A 847 -32.40 -0.36 -9.69
N GLU A 848 -32.79 0.02 -8.48
CA GLU A 848 -32.84 1.42 -8.08
C GLU A 848 -31.41 1.98 -8.16
N ASN A 849 -31.27 3.20 -8.67
CA ASN A 849 -29.96 3.84 -8.85
C ASN A 849 -29.38 4.38 -7.54
N PHE A 850 -30.10 4.21 -6.43
CA PHE A 850 -29.69 4.62 -5.10
C PHE A 850 -29.97 3.50 -4.10
N GLU A 851 -29.09 3.37 -3.10
CA GLU A 851 -29.23 2.44 -1.99
C GLU A 851 -29.16 3.23 -0.68
N ILE A 852 -30.06 2.93 0.26
CA ILE A 852 -30.04 3.53 1.61
C ILE A 852 -29.28 2.58 2.52
N LEU A 853 -28.21 3.08 3.13
CA LEU A 853 -27.35 2.31 4.04
C LEU A 853 -27.45 2.90 5.45
N GLU A 854 -27.45 2.02 6.45
CA GLU A 854 -27.38 2.41 7.87
C GLU A 854 -25.93 2.63 8.32
N ASN A 855 -25.74 3.29 9.46
CA ASN A 855 -24.43 3.36 10.14
C ASN A 855 -23.86 1.95 10.35
N MET A 856 -22.52 1.80 10.27
CA MET A 856 -21.82 0.52 10.26
C MET A 856 -22.08 -0.32 9.01
N ALA A 857 -22.36 0.30 7.87
CA ALA A 857 -22.41 -0.39 6.59
C ALA A 857 -21.01 -0.51 5.97
N ARG A 858 -20.82 -1.60 5.22
CA ARG A 858 -19.63 -1.80 4.39
C ARG A 858 -19.63 -0.77 3.26
N VAL A 859 -18.52 -0.06 3.11
CA VAL A 859 -18.30 0.89 2.03
C VAL A 859 -16.92 0.70 1.44
N VAL A 860 -16.86 0.42 0.14
CA VAL A 860 -15.60 0.23 -0.59
C VAL A 860 -15.05 1.60 -1.02
N PRO A 861 -13.71 1.80 -1.15
CA PRO A 861 -13.13 3.09 -1.56
C PRO A 861 -13.74 3.68 -2.85
N ALA A 862 -14.08 2.86 -3.84
CA ALA A 862 -14.76 3.31 -5.06
C ALA A 862 -16.20 3.81 -4.82
N GLN A 863 -16.88 3.28 -3.79
CA GLN A 863 -18.25 3.66 -3.43
C GLN A 863 -18.30 5.00 -2.69
N LEU A 864 -17.23 5.39 -1.99
CA LEU A 864 -17.17 6.60 -1.16
C LEU A 864 -17.49 7.87 -1.96
N LYS A 865 -17.05 7.97 -3.23
CA LYS A 865 -17.34 9.09 -4.13
C LYS A 865 -18.83 9.27 -4.47
N HIS A 866 -19.63 8.25 -4.24
CA HIS A 866 -21.06 8.22 -4.55
C HIS A 866 -21.94 8.41 -3.30
N ILE A 867 -21.35 8.58 -2.12
CA ILE A 867 -22.11 8.71 -0.88
C ILE A 867 -22.55 10.16 -0.67
N ALA A 868 -23.82 10.33 -0.34
CA ALA A 868 -24.39 11.60 0.06
C ALA A 868 -25.14 11.45 1.40
N PHE A 869 -24.86 12.38 2.31
CA PHE A 869 -25.62 12.53 3.55
C PHE A 869 -26.84 13.41 3.28
N LYS A 870 -27.97 13.10 3.91
CA LYS A 870 -29.17 13.93 3.80
C LYS A 870 -28.98 15.17 4.68
N GLU A 871 -29.14 16.37 4.11
CA GLU A 871 -29.01 17.63 4.87
C GLU A 871 -30.07 17.78 5.98
N ASP A 872 -31.23 17.14 5.82
CA ASP A 872 -32.33 17.13 6.81
C ASP A 872 -32.16 16.08 7.94
N SER A 873 -31.01 15.40 8.02
CA SER A 873 -30.74 14.40 9.06
C SER A 873 -30.32 15.05 10.38
N ARG A 874 -30.72 14.44 11.51
CA ARG A 874 -30.33 14.86 12.86
C ARG A 874 -28.80 14.82 13.08
N TYR A 875 -28.09 14.00 12.31
CA TYR A 875 -26.65 13.85 12.36
C TYR A 875 -26.06 14.32 11.02
N THR A 876 -25.11 15.25 11.10
CA THR A 876 -24.37 15.79 9.95
C THR A 876 -22.87 15.66 10.23
N PRO A 877 -22.07 15.30 9.22
CA PRO A 877 -20.62 15.19 9.39
C PRO A 877 -20.01 16.55 9.77
N CYS A 878 -19.09 16.56 10.74
CA CYS A 878 -18.37 17.78 11.15
C CYS A 878 -17.48 18.36 10.04
N VAL A 879 -16.96 17.50 9.16
CA VAL A 879 -16.13 17.91 8.01
C VAL A 879 -16.75 17.34 6.74
N MET A 880 -17.23 18.22 5.86
CA MET A 880 -17.75 17.84 4.55
C MET A 880 -16.58 17.65 3.57
N GLY A 881 -16.36 16.42 3.09
CA GLY A 881 -15.46 16.14 1.96
C GLY A 881 -14.12 15.49 2.28
N TYR A 882 -13.80 15.21 3.55
CA TYR A 882 -12.58 14.46 3.93
C TYR A 882 -12.92 13.10 4.52
N SER A 883 -12.49 12.06 3.82
CA SER A 883 -12.72 10.66 4.13
C SER A 883 -11.83 10.17 5.29
N SER A 884 -12.33 10.21 6.51
CA SER A 884 -11.87 9.32 7.58
C SER A 884 -13.04 8.83 8.41
N ILE A 885 -12.81 7.70 9.06
CA ILE A 885 -13.70 7.04 10.00
C ILE A 885 -14.01 8.03 11.14
N ALA A 886 -15.27 8.04 11.62
CA ALA A 886 -15.87 8.99 12.58
C ALA A 886 -16.42 10.31 11.98
N TYR A 887 -17.71 10.27 11.63
CA TYR A 887 -18.59 11.44 11.50
C TYR A 887 -19.67 11.47 12.58
#